data_AF-A6KLB8-F1
#
_entry.id   AF-A6KLB8-F1
#
_cell.length_a   1.000
_cell.length_b   1.000
_cell.length_c   1.000
_cell.angle_alpha   90.00
_cell.angle_beta   90.00
_cell.angle_gamma   90.00
#
_symmetry.space_group_name_H-M   'P 1'
#
loop_
_entity.id
_entity.type
_entity.pdbx_description
1 polymer ?
#
loop_
_entity_poly.entity_id
_entity_poly.type
_entity_poly.pdbx_seq_one_letter_code
_entity_poly.pdbx_strand_id
1 'polypeptide(L)'
;MGEPKTWYGVPSLAAEHLEEVMKKLTPELFDSQPDLLHQLVTLMNPNTLMSHGVPVVRTNQCAGEFVITFPRAYHSGFNQGYNFAEAVNFCTADWLPAGRQCIEHYRRLRRYCVFSHEELICKMAACPEKLDLNLAAAVHKEMFIMVQEERRLRKALLEKGITEAEREAFELLPDDERQCIKCKTTCFLSALACYDCPDGLVCLSHINDLCKCSSSRQYLRYRYTLDELPAMLHKLKVRAESFDTWANKVRVALEVEDGRKRSLEELRALESEARERRFPNSELLQRLKNCLSEAEACVSRALGLGILEQVEAYQTEAREALVSQPSSPGLLQSLLERGQQLGVEVPEAQQLQRQVEQARWLDEVKRTLAPSARRGTLAIMRGLLVAGASVAPSPAVDKAQAELQELLTIAERWEEKAHLCLEARQKHPPATLEAIIHEAENIPVHLPNIQSLKEALAKARAWIADVDEIQNGDHYPCLDDLEGLVAVGRDLPVGLEELRQLELQVLTAHSWREKASKTFLKKNSCYTLLEVLCPCADAGSDSTKRSRWMEKELGLYKSDTELLGLSAQDLRDPGSVIVAFKEGEQKEKEGILQLRRTNSAKPSPLASLTTNSSTASICVCGQVPAGVGALQCDLCQDWFHGRCVTVPRLLSSQRSSLTSSPLLAWWEWDTKFLCPLCMRSRRPRLETILALLVALQRLPVRLPEGEALQCLTERAISWQGRARQVLASEEVTALLGRLAELRQRLQAESKPEESLAYSSDGGDGTGNMPKVQGLLENGDSVTSP
;
A
#
# COMPACT_ATOMS: atom_id res chain seq x y z
N MET A 1 27.04 10.35 1.06
CA MET A 1 28.05 11.22 1.71
C MET A 1 28.72 10.46 2.85
N GLY A 2 29.87 10.92 3.35
CA GLY A 2 30.63 10.25 4.43
C GLY A 2 31.73 9.31 3.93
N GLU A 3 32.20 8.43 4.81
CA GLU A 3 33.32 7.51 4.54
C GLU A 3 32.97 6.40 3.52
N PRO A 4 33.98 5.80 2.85
CA PRO A 4 33.72 4.81 1.80
C PRO A 4 32.97 3.56 2.25
N LYS A 5 32.29 2.91 1.31
CA LYS A 5 31.70 1.58 1.48
C LYS A 5 32.46 0.56 0.63
N THR A 6 32.96 -0.50 1.24
CA THR A 6 33.62 -1.60 0.51
C THR A 6 32.59 -2.62 0.06
N TRP A 7 32.65 -2.98 -1.22
CA TRP A 7 31.79 -3.95 -1.87
C TRP A 7 32.59 -5.14 -2.36
N TYR A 8 31.99 -6.32 -2.26
CA TYR A 8 32.38 -7.55 -2.93
C TYR A 8 31.26 -7.98 -3.86
N GLY A 9 31.60 -8.34 -5.10
CA GLY A 9 30.64 -8.77 -6.11
C GLY A 9 31.02 -10.11 -6.71
N VAL A 10 30.02 -10.91 -7.06
CA VAL A 10 30.18 -12.17 -7.79
C VAL A 10 29.31 -12.09 -9.05
N PRO A 11 29.87 -12.37 -10.24
CA PRO A 11 29.14 -12.26 -11.50
C PRO A 11 28.00 -13.30 -11.58
N SER A 12 26.95 -12.96 -12.32
CA SER A 12 25.75 -13.81 -12.49
C SER A 12 26.04 -15.21 -13.04
N LEU A 13 27.06 -15.34 -13.90
CA LEU A 13 27.53 -16.62 -14.44
C LEU A 13 28.05 -17.57 -13.36
N ALA A 14 28.52 -17.05 -12.23
CA ALA A 14 29.03 -17.84 -11.11
C ALA A 14 28.03 -17.96 -9.94
N ALA A 15 26.79 -17.50 -10.12
CA ALA A 15 25.75 -17.54 -9.09
C ALA A 15 25.48 -18.97 -8.58
N GLU A 16 25.30 -19.92 -9.50
CA GLU A 16 25.02 -21.33 -9.15
C GLU A 16 26.22 -21.98 -8.46
N HIS A 17 27.43 -21.70 -8.95
CA HIS A 17 28.67 -22.18 -8.31
C HIS A 17 28.82 -21.64 -6.88
N LEU A 18 28.50 -20.37 -6.66
CA LEU A 18 28.47 -19.78 -5.32
C LEU A 18 27.43 -20.47 -4.42
N GLU A 19 26.21 -20.68 -4.90
CA GLU A 19 25.16 -21.38 -4.15
C GLU A 19 25.56 -22.81 -3.79
N GLU A 20 26.22 -23.54 -4.70
CA GLU A 20 26.75 -24.89 -4.48
C GLU A 20 27.87 -24.90 -3.44
N VAL A 21 28.83 -23.98 -3.55
CA VAL A 21 29.93 -23.84 -2.57
C VAL A 21 29.38 -23.48 -1.20
N MET A 22 28.41 -22.57 -1.11
CA MET A 22 27.76 -22.23 0.15
C MET A 22 27.04 -23.45 0.76
N LYS A 23 26.28 -24.20 -0.03
CA LYS A 23 25.61 -25.44 0.41
C LYS A 23 26.61 -26.47 0.94
N LYS A 24 27.75 -26.62 0.26
CA LYS A 24 28.81 -27.56 0.66
C LYS A 24 29.50 -27.17 1.96
N LEU A 25 29.71 -25.88 2.18
CA LEU A 25 30.42 -25.36 3.35
C LEU A 25 29.54 -25.30 4.60
N THR A 26 28.22 -25.15 4.45
CA THR A 26 27.29 -25.06 5.58
C THR A 26 26.03 -25.94 5.38
N PRO A 27 26.16 -27.27 5.19
CA PRO A 27 25.03 -28.14 4.85
C PRO A 27 23.95 -28.18 5.93
N GLU A 28 24.34 -28.24 7.22
CA GLU A 28 23.42 -28.28 8.36
C GLU A 28 22.48 -27.05 8.43
N LEU A 29 22.98 -25.89 7.97
CA LEU A 29 22.24 -24.64 7.97
C LEU A 29 21.23 -24.57 6.81
N PHE A 30 21.52 -25.24 5.68
CA PHE A 30 20.59 -25.38 4.55
C PHE A 30 19.53 -26.44 4.77
N ASP A 31 19.87 -27.53 5.47
CA ASP A 31 18.90 -28.58 5.83
C ASP A 31 17.87 -28.07 6.85
N SER A 32 18.28 -27.19 7.75
CA SER A 32 17.38 -26.52 8.71
C SER A 32 16.61 -25.33 8.10
N GLN A 33 17.22 -24.60 7.16
CA GLN A 33 16.58 -23.50 6.42
C GLN A 33 16.93 -23.54 4.93
N PRO A 34 16.05 -24.08 4.06
CA PRO A 34 16.28 -24.13 2.62
C PRO A 34 16.43 -22.74 1.97
N ASP A 35 15.81 -21.72 2.59
CA ASP A 35 15.80 -20.32 2.13
C ASP A 35 16.98 -19.48 2.65
N LEU A 36 17.94 -20.09 3.35
CA LEU A 36 19.05 -19.40 4.01
C LEU A 36 19.89 -18.50 3.08
N LEU A 37 20.09 -18.91 1.82
CA LEU A 37 20.81 -18.11 0.80
C LEU A 37 20.15 -16.75 0.51
N HIS A 38 18.88 -16.63 0.85
CA HIS A 38 18.04 -15.50 0.51
C HIS A 38 17.67 -14.66 1.74
N GLN A 39 18.12 -15.08 2.93
CA GLN A 39 18.02 -14.29 4.16
C GLN A 39 19.33 -13.50 4.36
N LEU A 40 19.19 -12.23 4.73
CA LEU A 40 20.22 -11.18 4.70
C LEU A 40 21.39 -11.35 5.70
N VAL A 41 21.67 -12.57 6.18
CA VAL A 41 22.39 -12.80 7.44
C VAL A 41 23.70 -13.60 7.28
N THR A 42 23.99 -14.19 6.12
CA THR A 42 25.18 -15.04 5.96
C THR A 42 26.32 -14.29 5.27
N LEU A 43 27.29 -13.80 6.05
CA LEU A 43 28.55 -13.28 5.54
C LEU A 43 29.56 -14.42 5.39
N MET A 44 29.97 -14.72 4.16
CA MET A 44 31.07 -15.65 3.86
C MET A 44 32.31 -14.88 3.43
N ASN A 45 33.48 -15.30 3.94
CA ASN A 45 34.74 -14.66 3.59
C ASN A 45 35.01 -14.82 2.08
N PRO A 46 35.23 -13.71 1.33
CA PRO A 46 35.58 -13.75 -0.09
C PRO A 46 36.73 -14.70 -0.44
N ASN A 47 37.75 -14.81 0.43
CA ASN A 47 38.89 -15.69 0.19
C ASN A 47 38.47 -17.17 0.20
N THR A 48 37.49 -17.54 1.04
CA THR A 48 36.94 -18.91 1.07
C THR A 48 36.23 -19.22 -0.25
N LEU A 49 35.43 -18.29 -0.75
CA LEU A 49 34.75 -18.43 -2.05
C LEU A 49 35.77 -18.55 -3.20
N MET A 50 36.79 -17.69 -3.21
CA MET A 50 37.86 -17.73 -4.22
C MET A 50 38.66 -19.02 -4.19
N SER A 51 38.95 -19.57 -3.00
CA SER A 51 39.65 -20.87 -2.86
C SER A 51 38.85 -22.05 -3.43
N HIS A 52 37.52 -21.91 -3.54
CA HIS A 52 36.62 -22.88 -4.17
C HIS A 52 36.31 -22.52 -5.64
N GLY A 53 37.05 -21.59 -6.24
CA GLY A 53 36.92 -21.22 -7.65
C GLY A 53 35.79 -20.25 -7.98
N VAL A 54 35.16 -19.62 -6.98
CA VAL A 54 34.16 -18.57 -7.22
C VAL A 54 34.86 -17.24 -7.52
N PRO A 55 34.63 -16.60 -8.68
CA PRO A 55 35.21 -15.30 -8.99
C PRO A 55 34.58 -14.21 -8.12
N VAL A 56 35.41 -13.52 -7.33
CA VAL A 56 34.99 -12.38 -6.49
C VAL A 56 35.75 -11.13 -6.92
N VAL A 57 35.03 -10.05 -7.17
CA VAL A 57 35.58 -8.71 -7.43
C VAL A 57 35.33 -7.81 -6.23
N ARG A 58 36.13 -6.75 -6.07
CA ARG A 58 35.95 -5.76 -4.99
C ARG A 58 36.06 -4.33 -5.49
N THR A 59 35.40 -3.40 -4.79
CA THR A 59 35.58 -1.96 -4.98
C THR A 59 35.35 -1.20 -3.66
N ASN A 60 35.88 0.02 -3.57
CA ASN A 60 35.58 0.96 -2.49
C ASN A 60 34.79 2.12 -3.10
N GLN A 61 33.51 2.23 -2.75
CA GLN A 61 32.62 3.29 -3.19
C GLN A 61 32.87 4.54 -2.33
N CYS A 62 33.37 5.60 -2.95
CA CYS A 62 33.53 6.92 -2.34
C CYS A 62 32.24 7.75 -2.45
N ALA A 63 32.18 8.86 -1.70
CA ALA A 63 31.04 9.76 -1.74
C ALA A 63 30.87 10.38 -3.15
N GLY A 64 29.64 10.30 -3.70
CA GLY A 64 29.33 10.78 -5.04
C GLY A 64 29.43 9.69 -6.13
N GLU A 65 29.89 8.49 -5.80
CA GLU A 65 30.00 7.38 -6.74
C GLU A 65 28.77 6.46 -6.71
N PHE A 66 28.41 5.93 -7.88
CA PHE A 66 27.37 4.91 -8.02
C PHE A 66 27.98 3.50 -8.09
N VAL A 67 27.29 2.55 -7.46
CA VAL A 67 27.55 1.11 -7.62
C VAL A 67 26.31 0.48 -8.24
N ILE A 68 26.47 -0.18 -9.38
CA ILE A 68 25.38 -0.87 -10.09
C ILE A 68 25.54 -2.36 -9.88
N THR A 69 24.49 -3.01 -9.38
CA THR A 69 24.43 -4.47 -9.23
C THR A 69 23.61 -5.06 -10.37
N PHE A 70 24.22 -5.98 -11.13
CA PHE A 70 23.57 -6.61 -12.28
C PHE A 70 22.64 -7.76 -11.85
N PRO A 71 21.69 -8.18 -12.70
CA PRO A 71 20.76 -9.25 -12.38
C PRO A 71 21.47 -10.55 -11.97
N ARG A 72 21.04 -11.15 -10.86
CA ARG A 72 21.63 -12.37 -10.27
C ARG A 72 23.12 -12.24 -9.89
N ALA A 73 23.66 -11.01 -9.79
CA ALA A 73 24.99 -10.79 -9.23
C ALA A 73 24.90 -10.74 -7.70
N TYR A 74 25.53 -11.70 -7.02
CA TYR A 74 25.63 -11.70 -5.57
C TYR A 74 26.58 -10.58 -5.11
N HIS A 75 26.24 -9.95 -4.00
CA HIS A 75 27.05 -8.88 -3.43
C HIS A 75 27.01 -8.88 -1.90
N SER A 76 28.10 -8.44 -1.30
CA SER A 76 28.22 -8.19 0.13
C SER A 76 29.15 -6.99 0.35
N GLY A 77 29.21 -6.46 1.58
CA GLY A 77 30.05 -5.31 1.85
C GLY A 77 29.97 -4.82 3.29
N PHE A 78 30.81 -3.84 3.61
CA PHE A 78 30.81 -3.17 4.91
C PHE A 78 31.22 -1.70 4.75
N ASN A 79 30.84 -0.87 5.71
CA ASN A 79 31.21 0.54 5.74
C ASN A 79 32.58 0.71 6.41
N GLN A 80 33.44 1.57 5.85
CA GLN A 80 34.74 1.90 6.45
C GLN A 80 34.60 2.83 7.66
N GLY A 81 33.53 3.61 7.70
CA GLY A 81 33.18 4.48 8.82
C GLY A 81 31.79 5.10 8.65
N TYR A 82 31.57 6.27 9.25
CA TYR A 82 30.26 6.90 9.24
C TYR A 82 29.88 7.38 7.83
N ASN A 83 28.79 6.84 7.29
CA ASN A 83 28.30 7.20 5.96
C ASN A 83 26.78 7.12 5.83
N PHE A 84 26.29 7.71 4.74
CA PHE A 84 24.89 7.67 4.33
C PHE A 84 24.81 7.33 2.84
N ALA A 85 24.02 6.31 2.50
CA ALA A 85 23.82 5.80 1.15
C ALA A 85 22.34 5.53 0.89
N GLU A 86 21.93 5.70 -0.37
CA GLU A 86 20.59 5.42 -0.88
C GLU A 86 20.70 4.38 -2.00
N ALA A 87 19.70 3.49 -2.10
CA ALA A 87 19.69 2.43 -3.10
C ALA A 87 18.27 2.16 -3.61
N VAL A 88 18.16 1.81 -4.90
CA VAL A 88 16.90 1.46 -5.56
C VAL A 88 17.11 0.30 -6.52
N ASN A 89 16.11 -0.58 -6.62
CA ASN A 89 16.07 -1.64 -7.64
C ASN A 89 15.36 -1.11 -8.89
N PHE A 90 15.90 -1.41 -10.07
CA PHE A 90 15.28 -1.08 -11.35
C PHE A 90 15.42 -2.25 -12.34
N CYS A 91 14.58 -2.25 -13.37
CA CYS A 91 14.56 -3.28 -14.41
C CYS A 91 14.63 -2.62 -15.79
N THR A 92 15.41 -3.22 -16.69
CA THR A 92 15.60 -2.79 -18.08
C THR A 92 15.03 -3.84 -19.05
N ALA A 93 15.02 -3.57 -20.35
CA ALA A 93 14.48 -4.51 -21.35
C ALA A 93 15.22 -5.87 -21.35
N ASP A 94 16.54 -5.86 -21.12
CA ASP A 94 17.38 -7.06 -21.02
C ASP A 94 17.14 -7.87 -19.73
N TRP A 95 16.50 -7.29 -18.71
CA TRP A 95 16.15 -8.00 -17.49
C TRP A 95 14.96 -8.94 -17.65
N LEU A 96 14.04 -8.68 -18.60
CA LEU A 96 12.78 -9.44 -18.71
C LEU A 96 12.98 -10.98 -18.79
N PRO A 97 13.91 -11.53 -19.61
CA PRO A 97 14.16 -12.96 -19.65
C PRO A 97 14.73 -13.50 -18.32
N ALA A 98 15.58 -12.72 -17.64
CA ALA A 98 16.13 -13.09 -16.33
C ALA A 98 15.03 -13.07 -15.25
N GLY A 99 14.09 -12.14 -15.34
CA GLY A 99 12.91 -12.07 -14.49
C GLY A 99 12.05 -13.34 -14.59
N ARG A 100 11.73 -13.79 -15.82
CA ARG A 100 10.99 -15.04 -16.02
C ARG A 100 11.74 -16.27 -15.47
N GLN A 101 13.03 -16.39 -15.75
CA GLN A 101 13.87 -17.47 -15.21
C GLN A 101 13.93 -17.45 -13.68
N CYS A 102 13.94 -16.26 -13.07
CA CYS A 102 13.88 -16.07 -11.62
C CYS A 102 12.58 -16.62 -11.03
N ILE A 103 11.42 -16.37 -11.66
CA ILE A 103 10.14 -16.93 -11.22
C ILE A 103 10.14 -18.46 -11.32
N GLU A 104 10.72 -19.03 -12.39
CA GLU A 104 10.89 -20.48 -12.50
C GLU A 104 11.78 -21.05 -11.39
N HIS A 105 12.84 -20.34 -11.02
CA HIS A 105 13.71 -20.71 -9.90
C HIS A 105 12.98 -20.61 -8.56
N TYR A 106 12.24 -19.52 -8.31
CA TYR A 106 11.43 -19.34 -7.09
C TYR A 106 10.36 -20.43 -6.95
N ARG A 107 9.76 -20.84 -8.07
CA ARG A 107 8.80 -21.95 -8.10
C ARG A 107 9.41 -23.26 -7.61
N ARG A 108 10.67 -23.55 -7.96
CA ARG A 108 11.40 -24.75 -7.51
C ARG A 108 11.71 -24.68 -6.01
N LEU A 109 12.03 -23.49 -5.50
CA LEU A 109 12.35 -23.25 -4.09
C LEU A 109 11.12 -23.07 -3.19
N ARG A 110 9.92 -22.94 -3.76
CA ARG A 110 8.66 -22.60 -3.05
C ARG A 110 8.70 -21.22 -2.39
N ARG A 111 9.39 -20.27 -3.04
CA ARG A 111 9.58 -18.91 -2.56
C ARG A 111 8.45 -17.99 -3.03
N TYR A 112 7.99 -17.12 -2.13
CA TYR A 112 7.03 -16.07 -2.43
C TYR A 112 7.59 -15.06 -3.44
N CYS A 113 6.76 -14.70 -4.42
CA CYS A 113 7.08 -13.65 -5.38
C CYS A 113 6.64 -12.29 -4.81
N VAL A 114 7.41 -11.23 -5.07
CA VAL A 114 7.05 -9.85 -4.65
C VAL A 114 6.00 -9.24 -5.57
N PHE A 115 5.93 -9.71 -6.82
CA PHE A 115 4.93 -9.35 -7.82
C PHE A 115 4.85 -10.45 -8.89
N SER A 116 3.79 -10.44 -9.71
CA SER A 116 3.65 -11.33 -10.85
C SER A 116 4.38 -10.81 -12.09
N HIS A 117 5.35 -11.57 -12.59
CA HIS A 117 6.08 -11.23 -13.83
C HIS A 117 5.15 -11.26 -15.05
N GLU A 118 4.22 -12.21 -15.10
CA GLU A 118 3.25 -12.33 -16.20
C GLU A 118 2.29 -11.12 -16.22
N GLU A 119 1.87 -10.64 -15.05
CA GLU A 119 1.05 -9.44 -14.91
C GLU A 119 1.78 -8.21 -15.46
N LEU A 120 3.05 -8.05 -15.12
CA LEU A 120 3.90 -6.96 -15.61
C LEU A 120 3.99 -6.98 -17.15
N ILE A 121 4.22 -8.14 -17.75
CA ILE A 121 4.27 -8.31 -19.21
C ILE A 121 2.92 -7.94 -19.86
N CYS A 122 1.80 -8.44 -19.32
CA CYS A 122 0.48 -8.12 -19.85
C CYS A 122 0.10 -6.64 -19.70
N LYS A 123 0.48 -5.99 -18.59
CA LYS A 123 0.28 -4.54 -18.40
C LYS A 123 1.06 -3.70 -19.41
N MET A 124 2.31 -4.08 -19.70
CA MET A 124 3.09 -3.44 -20.77
C MET A 124 2.45 -3.67 -22.14
N ALA A 125 2.03 -4.90 -22.42
CA ALA A 125 1.38 -5.28 -23.68
C ALA A 125 0.02 -4.59 -23.92
N ALA A 126 -0.67 -4.14 -22.86
CA ALA A 126 -1.93 -3.40 -22.98
C ALA A 126 -1.73 -1.98 -23.56
N CYS A 127 -0.54 -1.38 -23.40
CA CYS A 127 -0.25 -0.01 -23.84
C CYS A 127 1.04 0.07 -24.71
N PRO A 128 1.11 -0.60 -25.88
CA PRO A 128 2.33 -0.69 -26.68
C PRO A 128 2.82 0.67 -27.20
N GLU A 129 1.93 1.63 -27.40
CA GLU A 129 2.26 2.99 -27.88
C GLU A 129 3.13 3.77 -26.88
N LYS A 130 3.02 3.46 -25.59
CA LYS A 130 3.81 4.10 -24.52
C LYS A 130 5.19 3.49 -24.33
N LEU A 131 5.44 2.32 -24.95
CA LEU A 131 6.72 1.62 -24.83
C LEU A 131 7.73 2.17 -25.83
N ASP A 132 9.00 2.21 -25.41
CA ASP A 132 10.12 2.35 -26.34
C ASP A 132 10.24 1.08 -27.21
N LEU A 133 10.91 1.21 -28.36
CA LEU A 133 10.99 0.14 -29.35
C LEU A 133 11.75 -1.09 -28.84
N ASN A 134 12.82 -0.89 -28.06
CA ASN A 134 13.64 -1.97 -27.53
C ASN A 134 12.87 -2.77 -26.48
N LEU A 135 12.16 -2.08 -25.59
CA LEU A 135 11.27 -2.71 -24.63
C LEU A 135 10.09 -3.39 -25.32
N ALA A 136 9.47 -2.77 -26.33
CA ALA A 136 8.39 -3.40 -27.09
C ALA A 136 8.84 -4.72 -27.75
N ALA A 137 10.04 -4.75 -28.34
CA ALA A 137 10.61 -5.97 -28.91
C ALA A 137 10.92 -7.04 -27.84
N ALA A 138 11.48 -6.63 -26.70
CA ALA A 138 11.77 -7.53 -25.59
C ALA A 138 10.47 -8.12 -24.97
N VAL A 139 9.46 -7.27 -24.72
CA VAL A 139 8.14 -7.68 -24.24
C VAL A 139 7.45 -8.59 -25.24
N HIS A 140 7.52 -8.30 -26.55
CA HIS A 140 6.98 -9.19 -27.59
C HIS A 140 7.61 -10.59 -27.51
N LYS A 141 8.94 -10.67 -27.41
CA LYS A 141 9.67 -11.95 -27.31
C LYS A 141 9.27 -12.74 -26.06
N GLU A 142 9.22 -12.10 -24.90
CA GLU A 142 8.86 -12.78 -23.65
C GLU A 142 7.36 -13.15 -23.60
N MET A 143 6.48 -12.26 -24.08
CA MET A 143 5.05 -12.55 -24.19
C MET A 143 4.79 -13.72 -25.15
N PHE A 144 5.53 -13.82 -26.26
CA PHE A 144 5.40 -14.96 -27.17
C PHE A 144 5.68 -16.29 -26.45
N ILE A 145 6.77 -16.37 -25.67
CA ILE A 145 7.12 -17.57 -24.89
C ILE A 145 6.01 -17.89 -23.88
N MET A 146 5.56 -16.88 -23.14
CA MET A 146 4.50 -16.99 -22.14
C MET A 146 3.18 -17.50 -22.73
N VAL A 147 2.77 -16.98 -23.90
CA VAL A 147 1.53 -17.39 -24.58
C VAL A 147 1.62 -18.84 -25.09
N GLN A 148 2.78 -19.26 -25.62
CA GLN A 148 2.96 -20.66 -26.04
C GLN A 148 2.90 -21.61 -24.84
N GLU A 149 3.53 -21.26 -23.72
CA GLU A 149 3.53 -22.08 -22.52
C GLU A 149 2.12 -22.14 -21.88
N GLU A 150 1.42 -21.02 -21.79
CA GLU A 150 0.04 -20.97 -21.30
C GLU A 150 -0.90 -21.82 -22.15
N ARG A 151 -0.76 -21.77 -23.48
CA ARG A 151 -1.52 -22.62 -24.41
C ARG A 151 -1.25 -24.10 -24.16
N ARG A 152 0.02 -24.47 -23.95
CA ARG A 152 0.42 -25.86 -23.65
C ARG A 152 -0.17 -26.34 -22.32
N LEU A 153 -0.11 -25.51 -21.29
CA LEU A 153 -0.62 -25.82 -19.95
C LEU A 153 -2.15 -25.96 -19.92
N ARG A 154 -2.88 -25.05 -20.57
CA ARG A 154 -4.35 -25.16 -20.69
C ARG A 154 -4.78 -26.37 -21.51
N LYS A 155 -4.03 -26.73 -22.56
CA LYS A 155 -4.30 -27.95 -23.32
C LYS A 155 -4.14 -29.21 -22.46
N ALA A 156 -3.07 -29.29 -21.67
CA ALA A 156 -2.86 -30.40 -20.75
C ALA A 156 -3.97 -30.50 -19.68
N LEU A 157 -4.53 -29.36 -19.26
CA LEU A 157 -5.67 -29.32 -18.35
C LEU A 157 -6.95 -29.92 -18.98
N LEU A 158 -7.24 -29.57 -20.24
CA LEU A 158 -8.36 -30.11 -21.00
C LEU A 158 -8.21 -31.61 -21.23
N GLU A 159 -7.00 -32.08 -21.54
CA GLU A 159 -6.68 -33.52 -21.70
C GLU A 159 -6.90 -34.30 -20.40
N LYS A 160 -6.82 -33.65 -19.24
CA LYS A 160 -7.13 -34.22 -17.91
C LYS A 160 -8.64 -34.27 -17.60
N GLY A 161 -9.49 -33.73 -18.47
CA GLY A 161 -10.96 -33.77 -18.32
C GLY A 161 -11.54 -32.62 -17.50
N ILE A 162 -10.80 -31.52 -17.32
CA ILE A 162 -11.29 -30.30 -16.67
C ILE A 162 -11.79 -29.35 -17.75
N THR A 163 -13.11 -29.19 -17.87
CA THR A 163 -13.76 -28.40 -18.93
C THR A 163 -14.35 -27.09 -18.43
N GLU A 164 -14.68 -27.01 -17.14
CA GLU A 164 -15.23 -25.82 -16.51
C GLU A 164 -14.15 -24.72 -16.41
N ALA A 165 -14.52 -23.50 -16.75
CA ALA A 165 -13.62 -22.35 -16.72
C ALA A 165 -14.36 -21.07 -16.33
N GLU A 166 -13.72 -20.26 -15.49
CA GLU A 166 -14.23 -19.00 -14.99
C GLU A 166 -13.21 -17.89 -15.25
N ARG A 167 -13.70 -16.73 -15.69
CA ARG A 167 -12.84 -15.55 -15.89
C ARG A 167 -12.63 -14.84 -14.55
N GLU A 168 -11.37 -14.61 -14.19
CA GLU A 168 -10.99 -13.98 -12.92
C GLU A 168 -10.05 -12.78 -13.15
N ALA A 169 -10.32 -11.69 -12.44
CA ALA A 169 -9.47 -10.50 -12.46
C ALA A 169 -8.42 -10.59 -11.35
N PHE A 170 -7.40 -11.45 -11.55
CA PHE A 170 -6.37 -11.74 -10.56
C PHE A 170 -5.68 -10.49 -10.01
N GLU A 171 -5.55 -9.41 -10.78
CA GLU A 171 -4.94 -8.14 -10.34
C GLU A 171 -5.73 -7.39 -9.24
N LEU A 172 -6.98 -7.77 -9.00
CA LEU A 172 -7.82 -7.21 -7.93
C LEU A 172 -7.75 -8.02 -6.64
N LEU A 173 -7.22 -9.25 -6.70
CA LEU A 173 -7.05 -10.11 -5.54
C LEU A 173 -5.73 -9.78 -4.83
N PRO A 174 -5.70 -9.79 -3.49
CA PRO A 174 -4.48 -9.76 -2.71
C PRO A 174 -3.49 -10.87 -3.15
N ASP A 175 -2.19 -10.58 -3.09
CA ASP A 175 -1.15 -11.51 -3.54
C ASP A 175 -1.18 -12.85 -2.78
N ASP A 176 -1.55 -12.85 -1.51
CA ASP A 176 -1.70 -14.03 -0.66
C ASP A 176 -2.87 -14.94 -1.06
N GLU A 177 -3.96 -14.38 -1.58
CA GLU A 177 -5.13 -15.15 -2.02
C GLU A 177 -4.93 -15.80 -3.40
N ARG A 178 -4.04 -15.25 -4.21
CA ARG A 178 -3.74 -15.74 -5.57
C ARG A 178 -2.45 -16.54 -5.69
N GLN A 179 -1.92 -17.04 -4.57
CA GLN A 179 -0.72 -17.87 -4.55
C GLN A 179 -1.01 -19.35 -4.75
N CYS A 180 -0.15 -20.02 -5.52
CA CYS A 180 -0.19 -21.48 -5.60
C CYS A 180 0.18 -22.10 -4.25
N ILE A 181 -0.68 -22.97 -3.70
CA ILE A 181 -0.44 -23.64 -2.41
C ILE A 181 0.86 -24.45 -2.39
N LYS A 182 1.30 -24.98 -3.54
CA LYS A 182 2.49 -25.83 -3.67
C LYS A 182 3.80 -25.04 -3.80
N CYS A 183 3.84 -24.08 -4.72
CA CYS A 183 5.08 -23.38 -5.09
C CYS A 183 5.14 -21.91 -4.71
N LYS A 184 4.06 -21.37 -4.13
CA LYS A 184 3.95 -19.97 -3.66
C LYS A 184 4.13 -18.91 -4.74
N THR A 185 4.08 -19.30 -6.02
CA THR A 185 4.03 -18.37 -7.14
C THR A 185 2.69 -17.64 -7.16
N THR A 186 2.72 -16.32 -7.32
CA THR A 186 1.53 -15.47 -7.53
C THR A 186 0.96 -15.76 -8.92
N CYS A 187 -0.25 -16.32 -8.99
CA CYS A 187 -0.91 -16.70 -10.24
C CYS A 187 -1.56 -15.47 -10.89
N PHE A 188 -1.47 -15.37 -12.22
CA PHE A 188 -2.08 -14.27 -12.98
C PHE A 188 -2.79 -14.74 -14.26
N LEU A 189 -2.10 -15.46 -15.15
CA LEU A 189 -2.74 -15.88 -16.41
C LEU A 189 -3.83 -16.92 -16.19
N SER A 190 -3.52 -17.90 -15.34
CA SER A 190 -4.44 -18.95 -14.98
C SER A 190 -4.04 -19.67 -13.69
N ALA A 191 -5.05 -20.26 -13.05
CA ALA A 191 -4.91 -21.14 -11.90
C ALA A 191 -6.02 -22.19 -11.90
N LEU A 192 -5.79 -23.30 -11.23
CA LEU A 192 -6.79 -24.33 -11.00
C LEU A 192 -7.36 -24.19 -9.59
N ALA A 193 -8.68 -24.14 -9.51
CA ALA A 193 -9.46 -24.08 -8.27
C ALA A 193 -10.46 -25.25 -8.21
N CYS A 194 -11.09 -25.45 -7.05
CA CYS A 194 -12.04 -26.53 -6.82
C CYS A 194 -13.21 -26.04 -5.97
N TYR A 195 -14.44 -26.34 -6.39
CA TYR A 195 -15.66 -25.93 -5.67
C TYR A 195 -15.73 -26.48 -4.23
N ASP A 196 -15.16 -27.67 -4.01
CA ASP A 196 -15.14 -28.32 -2.70
C ASP A 196 -13.94 -27.90 -1.81
N CYS A 197 -13.03 -27.06 -2.33
CA CYS A 197 -11.83 -26.61 -1.64
C CYS A 197 -11.63 -25.10 -1.86
N PRO A 198 -12.39 -24.23 -1.17
CA PRO A 198 -12.42 -22.79 -1.46
C PRO A 198 -11.06 -22.10 -1.26
N ASP A 199 -10.25 -22.56 -0.31
CA ASP A 199 -8.90 -22.00 -0.06
C ASP A 199 -7.81 -22.64 -0.95
N GLY A 200 -8.19 -23.59 -1.81
CA GLY A 200 -7.27 -24.35 -2.66
C GLY A 200 -7.06 -23.68 -4.02
N LEU A 201 -5.87 -23.14 -4.25
CA LEU A 201 -5.44 -22.61 -5.54
C LEU A 201 -4.08 -23.19 -5.95
N VAL A 202 -3.95 -23.70 -7.18
CA VAL A 202 -2.64 -24.10 -7.74
C VAL A 202 -2.38 -23.48 -9.10
N CYS A 203 -1.12 -23.19 -9.41
CA CYS A 203 -0.74 -22.85 -10.78
C CYS A 203 -0.82 -24.08 -11.69
N LEU A 204 -0.84 -23.87 -13.01
CA LEU A 204 -1.00 -24.96 -13.96
C LEU A 204 0.20 -25.94 -14.02
N SER A 205 1.35 -25.59 -13.45
CA SER A 205 2.46 -26.54 -13.28
C SER A 205 2.19 -27.58 -12.19
N HIS A 206 1.24 -27.30 -11.28
CA HIS A 206 0.95 -28.13 -10.10
C HIS A 206 -0.52 -28.62 -10.09
N ILE A 207 -1.09 -28.89 -11.27
CA ILE A 207 -2.47 -29.36 -11.44
C ILE A 207 -2.78 -30.68 -10.71
N ASN A 208 -1.75 -31.43 -10.29
CA ASN A 208 -1.90 -32.67 -9.53
C ASN A 208 -1.83 -32.47 -8.01
N ASP A 209 -1.45 -31.27 -7.55
CA ASP A 209 -1.22 -30.96 -6.14
C ASP A 209 -2.38 -30.18 -5.48
N LEU A 210 -3.49 -29.94 -6.19
CA LEU A 210 -4.62 -29.16 -5.68
C LEU A 210 -5.40 -29.91 -4.59
N CYS A 211 -6.06 -31.01 -4.97
CA CYS A 211 -6.90 -31.81 -4.10
C CYS A 211 -7.13 -33.20 -4.70
N LYS A 212 -7.75 -34.10 -3.91
CA LYS A 212 -8.13 -35.45 -4.37
C LYS A 212 -9.55 -35.53 -4.96
N CYS A 213 -10.23 -34.39 -5.10
CA CYS A 213 -11.58 -34.34 -5.68
C CYS A 213 -11.57 -34.72 -7.16
N SER A 214 -12.71 -35.17 -7.67
CA SER A 214 -12.90 -35.47 -9.10
C SER A 214 -12.56 -34.25 -9.97
N SER A 215 -11.97 -34.47 -11.14
CA SER A 215 -11.69 -33.42 -12.13
C SER A 215 -12.95 -32.64 -12.55
N SER A 216 -14.14 -33.24 -12.41
CA SER A 216 -15.43 -32.57 -12.65
C SER A 216 -15.79 -31.50 -11.61
N ARG A 217 -15.11 -31.46 -10.46
CA ARG A 217 -15.29 -30.44 -9.40
C ARG A 217 -14.22 -29.35 -9.45
N GLN A 218 -13.24 -29.51 -10.33
CA GLN A 218 -12.16 -28.57 -10.55
C GLN A 218 -12.50 -27.70 -11.75
N TYR A 219 -12.07 -26.44 -11.72
CA TYR A 219 -12.33 -25.49 -12.79
C TYR A 219 -11.15 -24.53 -12.98
N LEU A 220 -10.93 -24.12 -14.22
CA LEU A 220 -9.87 -23.21 -14.61
C LEU A 220 -10.29 -21.77 -14.32
N ARG A 221 -9.59 -21.07 -13.43
CA ARG A 221 -9.67 -19.61 -13.33
C ARG A 221 -8.69 -19.00 -14.32
N TYR A 222 -9.13 -18.14 -15.23
CA TYR A 222 -8.27 -17.54 -16.25
C TYR A 222 -8.48 -16.04 -16.41
N ARG A 223 -7.42 -15.29 -16.73
CA ARG A 223 -7.51 -13.83 -16.91
C ARG A 223 -7.86 -13.41 -18.33
N TYR A 224 -7.20 -14.04 -19.30
CA TYR A 224 -7.35 -13.78 -20.73
C TYR A 224 -7.64 -15.08 -21.49
N THR A 225 -8.44 -14.98 -22.54
CA THR A 225 -8.70 -16.05 -23.51
C THR A 225 -7.48 -16.27 -24.41
N LEU A 226 -7.44 -17.43 -25.06
CA LEU A 226 -6.40 -17.74 -26.04
C LEU A 226 -6.56 -16.96 -27.36
N ASP A 227 -7.62 -16.16 -27.52
CA ASP A 227 -7.80 -15.23 -28.64
C ASP A 227 -7.33 -13.80 -28.28
N GLU A 228 -7.52 -13.37 -27.03
CA GLU A 228 -7.07 -12.06 -26.53
C GLU A 228 -5.54 -11.97 -26.46
N LEU A 229 -4.86 -13.03 -26.02
CA LEU A 229 -3.40 -13.05 -25.86
C LEU A 229 -2.64 -12.87 -27.19
N PRO A 230 -2.95 -13.60 -28.29
CA PRO A 230 -2.37 -13.33 -29.60
C PRO A 230 -2.69 -11.94 -30.16
N ALA A 231 -3.88 -11.39 -29.87
CA ALA A 231 -4.23 -10.04 -30.31
C ALA A 231 -3.33 -8.98 -29.63
N MET A 232 -3.06 -9.12 -28.33
CA MET A 232 -2.09 -8.28 -27.61
C MET A 232 -0.68 -8.43 -28.18
N LEU A 233 -0.25 -9.67 -28.45
CA LEU A 233 1.05 -9.96 -29.06
C LEU A 233 1.18 -9.31 -30.45
N HIS A 234 0.13 -9.37 -31.28
CA HIS A 234 0.14 -8.73 -32.60
C HIS A 234 0.31 -7.22 -32.50
N LYS A 235 -0.37 -6.55 -31.56
CA LYS A 235 -0.19 -5.10 -31.33
C LYS A 235 1.26 -4.76 -30.94
N LEU A 236 1.88 -5.57 -30.09
CA LEU A 236 3.29 -5.43 -29.74
C LEU A 236 4.21 -5.63 -30.95
N LYS A 237 3.94 -6.63 -31.78
CA LYS A 237 4.69 -6.90 -33.01
C LYS A 237 4.66 -5.70 -33.95
N VAL A 238 3.46 -5.15 -34.19
CA VAL A 238 3.29 -3.94 -35.02
C VAL A 238 4.09 -2.77 -34.47
N ARG A 239 4.14 -2.59 -33.14
CA ARG A 239 4.96 -1.54 -32.52
C ARG A 239 6.45 -1.82 -32.68
N ALA A 240 6.91 -3.04 -32.43
CA ALA A 240 8.32 -3.42 -32.53
C ALA A 240 8.84 -3.26 -33.96
N GLU A 241 8.06 -3.66 -34.96
CA GLU A 241 8.40 -3.56 -36.39
C GLU A 241 8.09 -2.19 -37.00
N SER A 242 7.48 -1.26 -36.24
CA SER A 242 7.03 0.04 -36.76
C SER A 242 8.18 0.92 -37.25
N PHE A 243 9.34 0.82 -36.60
CA PHE A 243 10.53 1.55 -37.03
C PHE A 243 11.13 0.98 -38.31
N ASP A 244 11.24 -0.36 -38.42
CA ASP A 244 11.79 -1.01 -39.62
C ASP A 244 10.90 -0.77 -40.84
N THR A 245 9.59 -0.85 -40.66
CA THR A 245 8.62 -0.52 -41.72
C THR A 245 8.68 0.95 -42.12
N TRP A 246 8.74 1.89 -41.18
CA TRP A 246 8.93 3.30 -41.48
C TRP A 246 10.28 3.56 -42.17
N ALA A 247 11.37 2.95 -41.69
CA ALA A 247 12.70 3.11 -42.27
C ALA A 247 12.77 2.60 -43.71
N ASN A 248 12.08 1.49 -44.01
CA ASN A 248 11.94 1.00 -45.38
C ASN A 248 11.11 1.96 -46.25
N LYS A 249 9.99 2.52 -45.74
CA LYS A 249 9.21 3.54 -46.47
C LYS A 249 10.05 4.76 -46.81
N VAL A 250 10.85 5.25 -45.85
CA VAL A 250 11.73 6.41 -46.06
C VAL A 250 12.84 6.09 -47.04
N ARG A 251 13.46 4.89 -46.95
CA ARG A 251 14.48 4.47 -47.91
C ARG A 251 13.93 4.40 -49.33
N VAL A 252 12.77 3.78 -49.53
CA VAL A 252 12.07 3.74 -50.83
C VAL A 252 11.65 5.14 -51.30
N ALA A 253 11.27 6.04 -50.39
CA ALA A 253 10.92 7.42 -50.74
C ALA A 253 12.14 8.27 -51.15
N LEU A 254 13.33 7.92 -50.67
CA LEU A 254 14.60 8.61 -50.98
C LEU A 254 15.38 7.97 -52.14
N GLU A 255 15.07 6.72 -52.53
CA GLU A 255 15.70 6.02 -53.66
C GLU A 255 15.08 6.46 -55.00
N VAL A 256 15.93 6.84 -55.96
CA VAL A 256 15.57 7.49 -57.25
C VAL A 256 15.55 6.47 -58.40
N GLU A 257 15.04 5.25 -58.18
CA GLU A 257 15.22 4.20 -59.19
C GLU A 257 14.14 4.11 -60.29
N ASP A 258 12.99 4.79 -60.16
CA ASP A 258 11.86 4.51 -61.09
C ASP A 258 11.16 5.74 -61.69
N GLY A 259 11.80 6.93 -61.68
CA GLY A 259 11.27 8.14 -62.34
C GLY A 259 9.96 8.71 -61.76
N ARG A 260 9.30 8.01 -60.83
CA ARG A 260 8.17 8.50 -60.03
C ARG A 260 8.67 9.34 -58.87
N LYS A 261 8.73 10.66 -59.08
CA LYS A 261 8.98 11.64 -58.00
C LYS A 261 7.79 11.61 -57.03
N ARG A 262 8.06 11.42 -55.73
CA ARG A 262 7.06 11.52 -54.66
C ARG A 262 6.76 12.97 -54.30
N SER A 263 5.55 13.26 -53.83
CA SER A 263 5.12 14.63 -53.53
C SER A 263 5.73 15.14 -52.22
N LEU A 264 5.85 16.46 -52.09
CA LEU A 264 6.29 17.11 -50.84
C LEU A 264 5.40 16.72 -49.64
N GLU A 265 4.11 16.51 -49.89
CA GLU A 265 3.11 16.11 -48.90
C GLU A 265 3.39 14.71 -48.34
N GLU A 266 3.83 13.77 -49.18
CA GLU A 266 4.21 12.41 -48.77
C GLU A 266 5.47 12.41 -47.88
N LEU A 267 6.46 13.25 -48.20
CA LEU A 267 7.67 13.39 -47.38
C LEU A 267 7.37 14.05 -46.02
N ARG A 268 6.47 15.04 -45.98
CA ARG A 268 6.00 15.67 -44.73
C ARG A 268 5.22 14.69 -43.86
N ALA A 269 4.40 13.83 -44.47
CA ALA A 269 3.68 12.79 -43.75
C ALA A 269 4.63 11.80 -43.05
N LEU A 270 5.73 11.41 -43.70
CA LEU A 270 6.76 10.53 -43.11
C LEU A 270 7.53 11.18 -41.95
N GLU A 271 7.73 12.49 -41.98
CA GLU A 271 8.34 13.26 -40.87
C GLU A 271 7.39 13.37 -39.67
N SER A 272 6.10 13.66 -39.92
CA SER A 272 5.08 13.68 -38.85
C SER A 272 4.89 12.30 -38.22
N GLU A 273 4.89 11.22 -39.01
CA GLU A 273 4.80 9.84 -38.50
C GLU A 273 5.95 9.54 -37.52
N ALA A 274 7.18 9.99 -37.84
CA ALA A 274 8.34 9.79 -36.97
C ALA A 274 8.25 10.58 -35.66
N ARG A 275 7.72 11.81 -35.72
CA ARG A 275 7.51 12.68 -34.55
C ARG A 275 6.42 12.14 -33.64
N GLU A 276 5.28 11.73 -34.19
CA GLU A 276 4.14 11.19 -33.45
C GLU A 276 4.49 9.86 -32.76
N ARG A 277 5.21 8.96 -33.46
CA ARG A 277 5.60 7.64 -32.94
C ARG A 277 6.88 7.65 -32.10
N ARG A 278 7.48 8.83 -31.90
CA ARG A 278 8.70 9.09 -31.11
C ARG A 278 9.87 8.18 -31.51
N PHE A 279 10.16 8.10 -32.81
CA PHE A 279 11.29 7.31 -33.29
C PHE A 279 12.63 7.94 -32.89
N PRO A 280 13.67 7.13 -32.65
CA PRO A 280 15.00 7.64 -32.30
C PRO A 280 15.58 8.49 -33.45
N ASN A 281 16.39 9.49 -33.08
CA ASN A 281 17.03 10.39 -34.03
C ASN A 281 18.15 9.67 -34.80
N SER A 282 17.77 8.99 -35.88
CA SER A 282 18.65 8.23 -36.75
C SER A 282 19.18 9.08 -37.90
N GLU A 283 20.30 8.66 -38.53
CA GLU A 283 20.83 9.31 -39.74
C GLU A 283 19.78 9.38 -40.86
N LEU A 284 18.88 8.39 -40.94
CA LEU A 284 17.80 8.35 -41.93
C LEU A 284 16.78 9.49 -41.72
N LEU A 285 16.44 9.80 -40.47
CA LEU A 285 15.54 10.91 -40.12
C LEU A 285 16.19 12.27 -40.44
N GLN A 286 17.49 12.41 -40.22
CA GLN A 286 18.23 13.62 -40.59
C GLN A 286 18.25 13.83 -42.11
N ARG A 287 18.48 12.76 -42.89
CA ARG A 287 18.43 12.83 -44.37
C ARG A 287 17.05 13.26 -44.89
N LEU A 288 15.97 12.73 -44.32
CA LEU A 288 14.60 13.13 -44.68
C LEU A 288 14.34 14.62 -44.42
N LYS A 289 14.77 15.14 -43.26
CA LYS A 289 14.62 16.56 -42.89
C LYS A 289 15.39 17.49 -43.84
N ASN A 290 16.60 17.12 -44.23
CA ASN A 290 17.40 17.90 -45.17
C ASN A 290 16.73 17.94 -46.56
N CYS A 291 16.23 16.80 -47.05
CA CYS A 291 15.53 16.72 -48.34
C CYS A 291 14.26 17.59 -48.39
N LEU A 292 13.48 17.62 -47.31
CA LEU A 292 12.31 18.49 -47.18
C LEU A 292 12.68 19.98 -47.27
N SER A 293 13.74 20.39 -46.57
CA SER A 293 14.21 21.78 -46.58
C SER A 293 14.67 22.23 -47.99
N GLU A 294 15.34 21.35 -48.74
CA GLU A 294 15.77 21.63 -50.11
C GLU A 294 14.60 21.73 -51.11
N ALA A 295 13.60 20.87 -50.95
CA ALA A 295 12.40 20.86 -51.81
C ALA A 295 11.54 22.12 -51.59
N GLU A 296 11.37 22.56 -50.34
CA GLU A 296 10.67 23.79 -49.98
C GLU A 296 11.37 25.02 -50.58
N ALA A 297 12.70 25.07 -50.52
CA ALA A 297 13.48 26.14 -51.13
C ALA A 297 13.33 26.20 -52.67
N CYS A 298 13.01 25.09 -53.33
CA CYS A 298 12.84 25.00 -54.78
C CYS A 298 11.47 25.49 -55.26
N VAL A 299 10.42 25.24 -54.48
CA VAL A 299 9.05 25.74 -54.74
C VAL A 299 8.99 27.26 -54.63
N SER A 300 9.66 27.84 -53.61
CA SER A 300 9.75 29.29 -53.45
C SER A 300 10.45 30.00 -54.62
N ARG A 301 11.34 29.32 -55.35
CA ARG A 301 12.06 29.89 -56.51
C ARG A 301 11.24 29.88 -57.81
N ALA A 302 10.17 29.07 -57.91
CA ALA A 302 9.41 28.87 -59.15
C ALA A 302 8.28 29.90 -59.39
N LEU A 303 7.88 30.65 -58.36
CA LEU A 303 6.71 31.56 -58.40
C LEU A 303 7.06 33.02 -58.78
N GLY A 304 8.33 33.34 -59.04
CA GLY A 304 8.85 34.72 -59.06
C GLY A 304 8.89 35.47 -60.40
N LEU A 305 8.18 35.06 -61.46
CA LEU A 305 8.40 35.60 -62.83
C LEU A 305 7.32 36.52 -63.43
N GLY A 306 6.27 36.93 -62.70
CA GLY A 306 5.15 37.72 -63.28
C GLY A 306 5.00 39.18 -62.84
N ILE A 307 5.98 39.74 -62.11
CA ILE A 307 5.65 40.73 -61.07
C ILE A 307 6.45 42.04 -61.20
N LEU A 308 7.37 42.13 -62.16
CA LEU A 308 8.26 43.29 -62.33
C LEU A 308 7.52 44.62 -62.59
N GLU A 309 6.41 44.62 -63.32
CA GLU A 309 5.66 45.86 -63.62
C GLU A 309 4.78 46.35 -62.46
N GLN A 310 4.29 45.44 -61.61
CA GLN A 310 3.48 45.83 -60.45
C GLN A 310 4.37 46.31 -59.28
N VAL A 311 5.63 45.85 -59.23
CA VAL A 311 6.64 46.24 -58.23
C VAL A 311 7.07 47.69 -58.39
N GLU A 312 7.29 48.18 -59.62
CA GLU A 312 7.71 49.56 -59.85
C GLU A 312 6.65 50.59 -59.43
N ALA A 313 5.36 50.30 -59.68
CA ALA A 313 4.26 51.14 -59.24
C ALA A 313 4.16 51.19 -57.70
N TYR A 314 4.31 50.05 -57.05
CA TYR A 314 4.31 49.94 -55.59
C TYR A 314 5.51 50.60 -54.92
N GLN A 315 6.72 50.48 -55.50
CA GLN A 315 7.93 51.12 -54.98
C GLN A 315 7.76 52.64 -54.85
N THR A 316 7.08 53.26 -55.81
CA THR A 316 6.90 54.71 -55.83
C THR A 316 6.02 55.19 -54.67
N GLU A 317 4.86 54.56 -54.47
CA GLU A 317 3.94 54.90 -53.37
C GLU A 317 4.50 54.56 -51.99
N ALA A 318 5.26 53.45 -51.88
CA ALA A 318 5.86 53.02 -50.63
C ALA A 318 6.97 53.98 -50.13
N ARG A 319 7.78 54.55 -51.03
CA ARG A 319 8.80 55.55 -50.68
C ARG A 319 8.17 56.84 -50.13
N GLU A 320 7.06 57.28 -50.69
CA GLU A 320 6.38 58.51 -50.29
C GLU A 320 5.76 58.41 -48.88
N ALA A 321 5.16 57.26 -48.56
CA ALA A 321 4.63 56.98 -47.23
C ALA A 321 5.74 56.90 -46.16
N LEU A 322 6.92 56.38 -46.48
CA LEU A 322 8.05 56.27 -45.54
C LEU A 322 8.70 57.62 -45.18
N VAL A 323 8.57 58.64 -46.06
CA VAL A 323 9.16 59.97 -45.85
C VAL A 323 8.24 60.89 -45.04
N SER A 324 6.92 60.67 -45.09
CA SER A 324 5.93 61.50 -44.39
C SER A 324 5.67 60.98 -42.96
N GLN A 325 6.44 61.43 -41.95
CA GLN A 325 6.16 61.10 -40.54
C GLN A 325 5.31 62.17 -39.82
N PRO A 326 4.32 61.79 -38.98
CA PRO A 326 3.85 60.42 -38.69
C PRO A 326 2.71 59.98 -39.61
N SER A 327 2.92 58.91 -40.38
CA SER A 327 1.88 58.26 -41.19
C SER A 327 1.00 57.36 -40.31
N SER A 328 -0.29 57.27 -40.62
CA SER A 328 -1.24 56.47 -39.82
C SER A 328 -1.00 54.96 -39.99
N PRO A 329 -1.14 54.13 -38.93
CA PRO A 329 -0.96 52.68 -39.02
C PRO A 329 -1.85 52.02 -40.08
N GLY A 330 -3.06 52.55 -40.30
CA GLY A 330 -3.99 52.05 -41.31
C GLY A 330 -3.54 52.31 -42.76
N LEU A 331 -2.82 53.41 -43.03
CA LEU A 331 -2.25 53.70 -44.34
C LEU A 331 -1.05 52.81 -44.65
N LEU A 332 -0.21 52.54 -43.65
CA LEU A 332 0.95 51.65 -43.79
C LEU A 332 0.50 50.19 -43.98
N GLN A 333 -0.58 49.77 -43.32
CA GLN A 333 -1.17 48.43 -43.46
C GLN A 333 -1.74 48.19 -44.87
N SER A 334 -2.47 49.16 -45.44
CA SER A 334 -3.07 49.04 -46.78
C SER A 334 -2.03 49.00 -47.90
N LEU A 335 -0.92 49.72 -47.74
CA LEU A 335 0.24 49.62 -48.63
C LEU A 335 0.91 48.25 -48.49
N LEU A 336 1.04 47.70 -47.28
CA LEU A 336 1.62 46.36 -47.09
C LEU A 336 0.82 45.25 -47.78
N GLU A 337 -0.51 45.27 -47.64
CA GLU A 337 -1.41 44.28 -48.27
C GLU A 337 -1.32 44.32 -49.79
N ARG A 338 -1.21 45.52 -50.37
CA ARG A 338 -0.94 45.69 -51.81
C ARG A 338 0.44 45.17 -52.20
N GLY A 339 1.46 45.39 -51.37
CA GLY A 339 2.83 44.88 -51.58
C GLY A 339 2.90 43.34 -51.58
N GLN A 340 2.13 42.68 -50.71
CA GLN A 340 2.06 41.22 -50.62
C GLN A 340 1.36 40.58 -51.83
N GLN A 341 0.42 41.30 -52.47
CA GLN A 341 -0.26 40.85 -53.69
C GLN A 341 0.66 40.86 -54.92
N LEU A 342 1.81 41.52 -54.83
CA LEU A 342 2.77 41.59 -55.94
C LEU A 342 3.51 40.27 -56.07
N GLY A 343 4.01 39.67 -54.98
CA GLY A 343 4.72 38.39 -55.01
C GLY A 343 6.22 38.46 -55.36
N VAL A 344 6.82 39.66 -55.37
CA VAL A 344 8.28 39.90 -55.53
C VAL A 344 8.77 40.73 -54.36
N GLU A 345 10.00 40.45 -53.92
CA GLU A 345 10.62 41.19 -52.83
C GLU A 345 10.95 42.62 -53.24
N VAL A 346 10.31 43.58 -52.55
CA VAL A 346 10.52 45.00 -52.75
C VAL A 346 11.17 45.60 -51.50
N PRO A 347 12.32 46.31 -51.60
CA PRO A 347 13.03 46.85 -50.43
C PRO A 347 12.15 47.76 -49.56
N GLU A 348 11.29 48.54 -50.19
CA GLU A 348 10.35 49.46 -49.55
C GLU A 348 9.21 48.72 -48.84
N ALA A 349 8.77 47.57 -49.36
CA ALA A 349 7.82 46.69 -48.65
C ALA A 349 8.45 46.23 -47.34
N GLN A 350 9.72 45.81 -47.36
CA GLN A 350 10.42 45.38 -46.15
C GLN A 350 10.61 46.52 -45.14
N GLN A 351 10.67 47.77 -45.59
CA GLN A 351 10.85 48.94 -44.72
C GLN A 351 9.51 49.44 -44.14
N LEU A 352 8.43 49.40 -44.94
CA LEU A 352 7.05 49.59 -44.45
C LEU A 352 6.65 48.50 -43.46
N GLN A 353 6.97 47.23 -43.77
CA GLN A 353 6.72 46.09 -42.90
C GLN A 353 7.34 46.31 -41.53
N ARG A 354 8.61 46.71 -41.49
CA ARG A 354 9.33 47.03 -40.25
C ARG A 354 8.66 48.13 -39.41
N GLN A 355 8.13 49.19 -40.04
CA GLN A 355 7.43 50.26 -39.30
C GLN A 355 6.02 49.86 -38.83
N VAL A 356 5.27 49.09 -39.63
CA VAL A 356 3.97 48.54 -39.22
C VAL A 356 4.13 47.57 -38.06
N GLU A 357 5.09 46.65 -38.15
CA GLU A 357 5.41 45.68 -37.09
C GLU A 357 5.85 46.41 -35.82
N GLN A 358 6.67 47.46 -35.93
CA GLN A 358 7.06 48.29 -34.81
C GLN A 358 5.89 49.01 -34.15
N ALA A 359 5.04 49.69 -34.92
CA ALA A 359 3.88 50.42 -34.40
C ALA A 359 2.86 49.48 -33.76
N ARG A 360 2.60 48.34 -34.40
CA ARG A 360 1.68 47.30 -33.90
C ARG A 360 2.19 46.67 -32.62
N TRP A 361 3.48 46.36 -32.55
CA TRP A 361 4.10 45.80 -31.34
C TRP A 361 4.05 46.79 -30.17
N LEU A 362 4.42 48.06 -30.41
CA LEU A 362 4.36 49.11 -29.39
C LEU A 362 2.93 49.33 -28.86
N ASP A 363 1.94 49.26 -29.74
CA ASP A 363 0.52 49.37 -29.36
C ASP A 363 0.05 48.14 -28.55
N GLU A 364 0.49 46.94 -28.93
CA GLU A 364 0.20 45.70 -28.20
C GLU A 364 0.82 45.68 -26.80
N VAL A 365 2.08 46.15 -26.66
CA VAL A 365 2.76 46.29 -25.37
C VAL A 365 2.02 47.30 -24.49
N LYS A 366 1.63 48.46 -25.03
CA LYS A 366 0.85 49.47 -24.30
C LYS A 366 -0.50 48.93 -23.83
N ARG A 367 -1.21 48.18 -24.70
CA ARG A 367 -2.48 47.53 -24.32
C ARG A 367 -2.30 46.47 -23.25
N THR A 368 -1.20 45.73 -23.27
CA THR A 368 -0.90 44.68 -22.28
C THR A 368 -0.50 45.26 -20.92
N LEU A 369 0.18 46.41 -20.90
CA LEU A 369 0.61 47.10 -19.67
C LEU A 369 -0.44 48.08 -19.12
N ALA A 370 -1.56 48.29 -19.81
CA ALA A 370 -2.60 49.21 -19.38
C ALA A 370 -3.31 48.73 -18.09
N PRO A 371 -3.54 49.60 -17.08
CA PRO A 371 -4.17 49.21 -15.82
C PRO A 371 -5.59 48.63 -15.94
N SER A 372 -6.29 48.94 -17.03
CA SER A 372 -7.66 48.50 -17.34
C SER A 372 -7.72 47.21 -18.17
N ALA A 373 -6.58 46.71 -18.64
CA ALA A 373 -6.53 45.45 -19.39
C ALA A 373 -6.57 44.24 -18.44
N ARG A 374 -7.13 43.12 -18.89
CA ARG A 374 -7.00 41.83 -18.18
C ARG A 374 -5.52 41.57 -17.97
N ARG A 375 -5.08 41.36 -16.70
CA ARG A 375 -3.66 41.13 -16.34
C ARG A 375 -3.06 40.13 -17.34
N GLY A 376 -2.01 40.55 -18.06
CA GLY A 376 -1.32 39.70 -19.03
C GLY A 376 -0.74 38.46 -18.35
N THR A 377 -0.68 37.34 -19.06
CA THR A 377 0.00 36.13 -18.56
C THR A 377 1.49 36.17 -18.89
N LEU A 378 2.31 35.45 -18.13
CA LEU A 378 3.75 35.29 -18.41
C LEU A 378 4.02 34.83 -19.86
N ALA A 379 3.14 33.99 -20.42
CA ALA A 379 3.23 33.52 -21.80
C ALA A 379 3.06 34.66 -22.82
N ILE A 380 2.12 35.59 -22.58
CA ILE A 380 1.91 36.77 -23.44
C ILE A 380 3.14 37.68 -23.38
N MET A 381 3.70 37.93 -22.18
CA MET A 381 4.89 38.76 -22.01
C MET A 381 6.13 38.19 -22.71
N ARG A 382 6.38 36.87 -22.56
CA ARG A 382 7.46 36.17 -23.29
C ARG A 382 7.24 36.24 -24.80
N GLY A 383 6.00 36.05 -25.26
CA GLY A 383 5.64 36.19 -26.67
C GLY A 383 5.93 37.60 -27.22
N LEU A 384 5.62 38.64 -26.43
CA LEU A 384 5.92 40.02 -26.80
C LEU A 384 7.43 40.32 -26.83
N LEU A 385 8.23 39.76 -25.92
CA LEU A 385 9.70 39.90 -25.98
C LEU A 385 10.29 39.21 -27.22
N VAL A 386 9.83 37.99 -27.53
CA VAL A 386 10.26 37.25 -28.75
C VAL A 386 9.86 38.01 -30.02
N ALA A 387 8.62 38.52 -30.07
CA ALA A 387 8.18 39.36 -31.18
C ALA A 387 8.98 40.66 -31.27
N GLY A 388 9.33 41.28 -30.14
CA GLY A 388 10.15 42.48 -30.10
C GLY A 388 11.56 42.29 -30.63
N ALA A 389 12.14 41.08 -30.50
CA ALA A 389 13.46 40.77 -31.05
C ALA A 389 13.49 40.76 -32.59
N SER A 390 12.34 40.54 -33.24
CA SER A 390 12.19 40.64 -34.70
C SER A 390 11.83 42.05 -35.20
N VAL A 391 11.48 42.97 -34.29
CA VAL A 391 11.08 44.35 -34.63
C VAL A 391 12.33 45.22 -34.84
N ALA A 392 12.27 46.16 -35.79
CA ALA A 392 13.37 47.07 -36.05
C ALA A 392 13.70 47.96 -34.83
N PRO A 393 14.99 48.18 -34.51
CA PRO A 393 15.41 48.90 -33.31
C PRO A 393 15.00 50.37 -33.38
N SER A 394 14.48 50.90 -32.28
CA SER A 394 14.26 52.33 -32.06
C SER A 394 14.26 52.65 -30.57
N PRO A 395 14.50 53.91 -30.17
CA PRO A 395 14.51 54.30 -28.75
C PRO A 395 13.21 53.97 -28.01
N ALA A 396 12.07 53.96 -28.71
CA ALA A 396 10.78 53.59 -28.14
C ALA A 396 10.64 52.07 -27.94
N VAL A 397 11.16 51.27 -28.87
CA VAL A 397 11.18 49.81 -28.77
C VAL A 397 12.13 49.35 -27.67
N ASP A 398 13.33 49.93 -27.60
CA ASP A 398 14.33 49.59 -26.59
C ASP A 398 13.81 49.89 -25.17
N LYS A 399 13.15 51.04 -25.00
CA LYS A 399 12.52 51.41 -23.72
C LYS A 399 11.39 50.45 -23.34
N ALA A 400 10.49 50.13 -24.27
CA ALA A 400 9.38 49.22 -24.02
C ALA A 400 9.85 47.78 -23.75
N GLN A 401 10.92 47.32 -24.41
CA GLN A 401 11.55 46.03 -24.12
C GLN A 401 12.18 45.98 -22.74
N ALA A 402 12.88 47.05 -22.32
CA ALA A 402 13.48 47.12 -20.99
C ALA A 402 12.41 47.06 -19.89
N GLU A 403 11.34 47.85 -20.02
CA GLU A 403 10.21 47.86 -19.06
C GLU A 403 9.50 46.49 -19.01
N LEU A 404 9.29 45.85 -20.17
CA LEU A 404 8.68 44.52 -20.25
C LEU A 404 9.57 43.42 -19.65
N GLN A 405 10.88 43.49 -19.89
CA GLN A 405 11.87 42.54 -19.36
C GLN A 405 12.02 42.65 -17.84
N GLU A 406 12.03 43.87 -17.30
CA GLU A 406 12.05 44.11 -15.85
C GLU A 406 10.80 43.50 -15.19
N LEU A 407 9.61 43.79 -15.73
CA LEU A 407 8.36 43.26 -15.21
C LEU A 407 8.30 41.72 -15.30
N LEU A 408 8.79 41.14 -16.41
CA LEU A 408 8.86 39.68 -16.55
C LEU A 408 9.78 39.05 -15.50
N THR A 409 10.94 39.65 -15.27
CA THR A 409 11.92 39.15 -14.29
C THR A 409 11.33 39.14 -12.87
N ILE A 410 10.61 40.21 -12.51
CA ILE A 410 9.91 40.31 -11.21
C ILE A 410 8.81 39.22 -11.14
N ALA A 411 7.99 39.10 -12.18
CA ALA A 411 6.90 38.14 -12.22
C ALA A 411 7.38 36.68 -12.15
N GLU A 412 8.43 36.31 -12.88
CA GLU A 412 9.04 34.98 -12.86
C GLU A 412 9.64 34.64 -11.49
N ARG A 413 10.31 35.60 -10.84
CA ARG A 413 10.85 35.42 -9.49
C ARG A 413 9.75 35.13 -8.46
N TRP A 414 8.61 35.81 -8.57
CA TRP A 414 7.46 35.57 -7.69
C TRP A 414 6.75 34.26 -8.00
N GLU A 415 6.70 33.85 -9.26
CA GLU A 415 6.15 32.56 -9.69
C GLU A 415 6.99 31.39 -9.17
N GLU A 416 8.32 31.51 -9.21
CA GLU A 416 9.27 30.55 -8.66
C GLU A 416 9.20 30.50 -7.13
N LYS A 417 9.14 31.67 -6.47
CA LYS A 417 8.97 31.75 -5.01
C LYS A 417 7.67 31.08 -4.56
N ALA A 418 6.57 31.28 -5.28
CA ALA A 418 5.29 30.63 -5.01
C ALA A 418 5.35 29.11 -5.25
N HIS A 419 6.05 28.69 -6.32
CA HIS A 419 6.25 27.28 -6.64
C HIS A 419 6.99 26.55 -5.51
N LEU A 420 8.10 27.13 -5.02
CA LEU A 420 8.88 26.57 -3.91
C LEU A 420 8.05 26.41 -2.63
N CYS A 421 7.11 27.33 -2.36
CA CYS A 421 6.19 27.20 -1.23
C CYS A 421 5.11 26.13 -1.41
N LEU A 422 4.78 25.75 -2.65
CA LEU A 422 3.83 24.68 -2.96
C LEU A 422 4.49 23.30 -2.99
N GLU A 423 5.82 23.23 -3.16
CA GLU A 423 6.56 21.98 -3.15
C GLU A 423 6.63 21.33 -1.76
N ALA A 424 6.45 20.01 -1.70
CA ALA A 424 6.29 19.25 -0.46
C ALA A 424 7.54 19.20 0.45
N ARG A 425 8.69 19.73 0.01
CA ARG A 425 9.96 19.63 0.76
C ARG A 425 10.03 20.59 1.95
N GLN A 426 9.33 21.72 1.93
CA GLN A 426 9.35 22.70 3.01
C GLN A 426 7.99 23.41 3.15
N LYS A 427 7.18 22.98 4.12
CA LYS A 427 5.89 23.60 4.41
C LYS A 427 6.07 24.87 5.24
N HIS A 428 5.45 25.98 4.83
CA HIS A 428 5.55 27.28 5.50
C HIS A 428 4.25 27.63 6.26
N PRO A 429 4.33 28.38 7.38
CA PRO A 429 3.15 28.74 8.16
C PRO A 429 2.22 29.72 7.40
N PRO A 430 0.91 29.72 7.69
CA PRO A 430 -0.09 30.56 7.00
C PRO A 430 0.30 32.03 6.92
N ALA A 431 0.81 32.61 8.02
CA ALA A 431 1.21 34.01 8.09
C ALA A 431 2.32 34.38 7.09
N THR A 432 3.28 33.47 6.83
CA THR A 432 4.34 33.71 5.83
C THR A 432 3.77 33.68 4.41
N LEU A 433 2.84 32.75 4.14
CA LEU A 433 2.20 32.65 2.82
C LEU A 433 1.32 33.88 2.54
N GLU A 434 0.64 34.40 3.56
CA GLU A 434 -0.15 35.65 3.48
C GLU A 434 0.70 36.85 3.08
N ALA A 435 1.88 37.01 3.68
CA ALA A 435 2.81 38.08 3.33
C ALA A 435 3.26 37.97 1.86
N ILE A 436 3.61 36.76 1.41
CA ILE A 436 4.01 36.48 0.01
C ILE A 436 2.87 36.82 -0.95
N ILE A 437 1.64 36.42 -0.63
CA ILE A 437 0.47 36.69 -1.44
C ILE A 437 0.21 38.20 -1.53
N HIS A 438 0.25 38.91 -0.41
CA HIS A 438 -0.03 40.34 -0.36
C HIS A 438 1.00 41.16 -1.15
N GLU A 439 2.28 40.80 -1.05
CA GLU A 439 3.34 41.44 -1.85
C GLU A 439 3.15 41.19 -3.36
N ALA A 440 2.72 39.98 -3.76
CA ALA A 440 2.51 39.60 -5.15
C ALA A 440 1.24 40.22 -5.79
N GLU A 441 0.24 40.64 -5.00
CA GLU A 441 -0.98 41.27 -5.52
C GLU A 441 -0.74 42.60 -6.24
N ASN A 442 0.36 43.27 -5.88
CA ASN A 442 0.81 44.54 -6.47
C ASN A 442 1.40 44.36 -7.88
N ILE A 443 1.62 43.13 -8.35
CA ILE A 443 2.19 42.85 -9.67
C ILE A 443 1.06 42.83 -10.72
N PRO A 444 1.14 43.64 -11.79
CA PRO A 444 0.11 43.72 -12.84
C PRO A 444 0.12 42.52 -13.81
N VAL A 445 0.49 41.33 -13.35
CA VAL A 445 0.64 40.11 -14.15
C VAL A 445 -0.17 38.98 -13.51
N HIS A 446 -0.76 38.11 -14.32
CA HIS A 446 -1.44 36.91 -13.83
C HIS A 446 -0.42 35.82 -13.48
N LEU A 447 -0.31 35.51 -12.19
CA LEU A 447 0.61 34.54 -11.60
C LEU A 447 -0.16 33.28 -11.14
N PRO A 448 -0.17 32.17 -11.91
CA PRO A 448 -0.99 31.00 -11.59
C PRO A 448 -0.58 30.31 -10.29
N ASN A 449 0.72 30.20 -9.98
CA ASN A 449 1.18 29.59 -8.72
C ASN A 449 0.76 30.42 -7.49
N ILE A 450 0.70 31.75 -7.61
CA ILE A 450 0.18 32.62 -6.54
C ILE A 450 -1.32 32.37 -6.32
N GLN A 451 -2.10 32.09 -7.37
CA GLN A 451 -3.51 31.73 -7.22
C GLN A 451 -3.67 30.36 -6.53
N SER A 452 -2.88 29.36 -6.94
CA SER A 452 -2.85 28.07 -6.25
C SER A 452 -2.43 28.20 -4.79
N LEU A 453 -1.51 29.13 -4.47
CA LEU A 453 -1.11 29.44 -3.10
C LEU A 453 -2.26 30.08 -2.29
N LYS A 454 -3.04 30.99 -2.90
CA LYS A 454 -4.25 31.56 -2.29
C LYS A 454 -5.30 30.49 -1.98
N GLU A 455 -5.54 29.58 -2.92
CA GLU A 455 -6.47 28.46 -2.72
C GLU A 455 -5.99 27.51 -1.62
N ALA A 456 -4.70 27.18 -1.60
CA ALA A 456 -4.10 26.35 -0.56
C ALA A 456 -4.22 26.99 0.83
N LEU A 457 -3.96 28.29 0.94
CA LEU A 457 -4.13 29.05 2.18
C LEU A 457 -5.60 29.10 2.64
N ALA A 458 -6.54 29.28 1.71
CA ALA A 458 -7.97 29.26 2.05
C ALA A 458 -8.41 27.90 2.61
N LYS A 459 -7.94 26.80 2.00
CA LYS A 459 -8.18 25.44 2.51
C LYS A 459 -7.54 25.21 3.87
N ALA A 460 -6.33 25.72 4.09
CA ALA A 460 -5.65 25.65 5.38
C ALA A 460 -6.42 26.40 6.48
N ARG A 461 -6.95 27.59 6.19
CA ARG A 461 -7.78 28.35 7.15
C ARG A 461 -9.10 27.64 7.47
N ALA A 462 -9.76 27.07 6.46
CA ALA A 462 -10.96 26.27 6.68
C ALA A 462 -10.66 25.05 7.56
N TRP A 463 -9.57 24.35 7.26
CA TRP A 463 -9.12 23.21 8.07
C TRP A 463 -8.81 23.61 9.52
N ILE A 464 -8.12 24.74 9.76
CA ILE A 464 -7.86 25.24 11.12
C ILE A 464 -9.17 25.52 11.86
N ALA A 465 -10.14 26.15 11.18
CA ALA A 465 -11.46 26.41 11.78
C ALA A 465 -12.21 25.10 12.13
N ASP A 466 -12.15 24.08 11.27
CA ASP A 466 -12.74 22.76 11.54
C ASP A 466 -12.08 22.10 12.75
N VAL A 467 -10.75 22.22 12.90
CA VAL A 467 -10.00 21.73 14.07
C VAL A 467 -10.41 22.45 15.34
N ASP A 468 -10.53 23.77 15.30
CA ASP A 468 -10.95 24.58 16.44
C ASP A 468 -12.39 24.24 16.87
N GLU A 469 -13.31 24.05 15.91
CA GLU A 469 -14.69 23.66 16.20
C GLU A 469 -14.75 22.30 16.90
N ILE A 470 -13.98 21.32 16.42
CA ILE A 470 -13.95 19.97 16.96
C ILE A 470 -13.26 19.92 18.33
N GLN A 471 -12.21 20.71 18.55
CA GLN A 471 -11.51 20.76 19.85
C GLN A 471 -12.28 21.54 20.92
N ASN A 472 -13.06 22.54 20.53
CA ASN A 472 -13.87 23.36 21.47
C ASN A 472 -15.27 22.80 21.73
N GLY A 473 -15.60 21.62 21.19
CA GLY A 473 -16.88 20.97 21.45
C GLY A 473 -17.07 20.55 22.92
N ASP A 474 -18.33 20.33 23.32
CA ASP A 474 -18.69 19.93 24.70
C ASP A 474 -18.09 18.57 25.13
N HIS A 475 -17.71 17.73 24.17
CA HIS A 475 -17.15 16.40 24.40
C HIS A 475 -15.85 16.22 23.60
N TYR A 476 -14.95 15.36 24.10
CA TYR A 476 -13.76 14.97 23.34
C TYR A 476 -14.15 14.37 21.97
N PRO A 477 -13.37 14.68 20.92
CA PRO A 477 -13.65 14.24 19.56
C PRO A 477 -13.48 12.73 19.39
N CYS A 478 -14.20 12.14 18.44
CA CYS A 478 -14.01 10.73 18.09
C CYS A 478 -12.69 10.54 17.35
N LEU A 479 -12.03 9.40 17.57
CA LEU A 479 -10.79 9.05 16.87
C LEU A 479 -10.96 9.11 15.34
N ASP A 480 -12.08 8.63 14.80
CA ASP A 480 -12.33 8.62 13.34
C ASP A 480 -12.39 10.04 12.76
N ASP A 481 -12.98 11.00 13.49
CA ASP A 481 -13.06 12.40 13.06
C ASP A 481 -11.66 13.04 13.06
N LEU A 482 -10.82 12.72 14.06
CA LEU A 482 -9.41 13.17 14.10
C LEU A 482 -8.55 12.54 13.00
N GLU A 483 -8.74 11.25 12.72
CA GLU A 483 -8.04 10.56 11.61
C GLU A 483 -8.38 11.21 10.26
N GLY A 484 -9.66 11.57 10.05
CA GLY A 484 -10.11 12.31 8.88
C GLY A 484 -9.44 13.69 8.75
N LEU A 485 -9.40 14.47 9.83
CA LEU A 485 -8.73 15.77 9.85
C LEU A 485 -7.22 15.65 9.57
N VAL A 486 -6.54 14.65 10.15
CA VAL A 486 -5.11 14.42 9.91
C VAL A 486 -4.84 14.08 8.45
N ALA A 487 -5.69 13.25 7.83
CA ALA A 487 -5.57 12.91 6.42
C ALA A 487 -5.65 14.17 5.52
N VAL A 488 -6.67 15.01 5.74
CA VAL A 488 -6.84 16.27 4.99
C VAL A 488 -5.65 17.22 5.24
N GLY A 489 -5.21 17.36 6.49
CA GLY A 489 -4.10 18.25 6.85
C GLY A 489 -2.76 17.83 6.24
N ARG A 490 -2.49 16.53 6.10
CA ARG A 490 -1.26 16.01 5.46
C ARG A 490 -1.15 16.40 3.99
N ASP A 491 -2.27 16.40 3.29
CA ASP A 491 -2.36 16.71 1.86
C ASP A 491 -2.25 18.22 1.56
N LEU A 492 -2.37 19.08 2.57
CA LEU A 492 -2.20 20.52 2.40
C LEU A 492 -0.70 20.91 2.28
N PRO A 493 -0.32 21.78 1.32
CA PRO A 493 1.06 22.26 1.15
C PRO A 493 1.45 23.36 2.16
N VAL A 494 0.67 23.54 3.24
CA VAL A 494 0.86 24.58 4.26
C VAL A 494 1.35 23.95 5.56
N GLY A 495 2.24 24.65 6.28
CA GLY A 495 2.78 24.22 7.56
C GLY A 495 1.77 24.50 8.67
N LEU A 496 1.13 23.45 9.17
CA LEU A 496 0.08 23.50 10.20
C LEU A 496 0.64 22.98 11.52
N GLU A 497 0.73 23.81 12.54
CA GLU A 497 1.26 23.41 13.85
C GLU A 497 0.28 22.50 14.59
N GLU A 498 -1.01 22.77 14.42
CA GLU A 498 -2.15 22.05 14.95
C GLU A 498 -2.16 20.61 14.42
N LEU A 499 -1.73 20.38 13.17
CA LEU A 499 -1.66 19.05 12.56
C LEU A 499 -0.70 18.14 13.35
N ARG A 500 0.46 18.67 13.77
CA ARG A 500 1.42 17.90 14.56
C ARG A 500 0.84 17.48 15.90
N GLN A 501 0.00 18.33 16.51
CA GLN A 501 -0.67 18.02 17.77
C GLN A 501 -1.73 16.94 17.57
N LEU A 502 -2.55 17.04 16.52
CA LEU A 502 -3.55 16.03 16.17
C LEU A 502 -2.91 14.68 15.84
N GLU A 503 -1.80 14.65 15.09
CA GLU A 503 -1.07 13.43 14.79
C GLU A 503 -0.60 12.72 16.07
N LEU A 504 -0.10 13.47 17.05
CA LEU A 504 0.30 12.91 18.34
C LEU A 504 -0.91 12.36 19.12
N GLN A 505 -2.05 13.04 19.09
CA GLN A 505 -3.29 12.57 19.72
C GLN A 505 -3.78 11.27 19.08
N VAL A 506 -3.84 11.18 17.75
CA VAL A 506 -4.22 9.97 17.02
C VAL A 506 -3.24 8.82 17.31
N LEU A 507 -1.93 9.08 17.31
CA LEU A 507 -0.91 8.06 17.62
C LEU A 507 -1.03 7.52 19.06
N THR A 508 -1.26 8.38 20.04
CA THR A 508 -1.43 7.96 21.44
C THR A 508 -2.72 7.14 21.63
N ALA A 509 -3.81 7.52 20.95
CA ALA A 509 -5.06 6.76 20.91
C ALA A 509 -4.87 5.36 20.30
N HIS A 510 -4.19 5.27 19.15
CA HIS A 510 -3.86 3.99 18.52
C HIS A 510 -3.00 3.11 19.43
N SER A 511 -1.99 3.68 20.10
CA SER A 511 -1.14 2.94 21.04
C SER A 511 -1.96 2.34 22.19
N TRP A 512 -2.95 3.08 22.70
CA TRP A 512 -3.87 2.55 23.69
C TRP A 512 -4.74 1.42 23.13
N ARG A 513 -5.32 1.60 21.93
CA ARG A 513 -6.15 0.58 21.24
C ARG A 513 -5.36 -0.71 21.00
N GLU A 514 -4.08 -0.61 20.64
CA GLU A 514 -3.19 -1.75 20.45
C GLU A 514 -2.88 -2.47 21.76
N LYS A 515 -2.61 -1.74 22.84
CA LYS A 515 -2.40 -2.33 24.18
C LYS A 515 -3.65 -3.05 24.68
N ALA A 516 -4.82 -2.44 24.52
CA ALA A 516 -6.10 -3.07 24.84
C ALA A 516 -6.32 -4.33 23.99
N SER A 517 -6.05 -4.28 22.68
CA SER A 517 -6.11 -5.42 21.77
C SER A 517 -5.22 -6.57 22.22
N LYS A 518 -3.96 -6.31 22.55
CA LYS A 518 -3.02 -7.33 23.05
C LYS A 518 -3.48 -7.97 24.37
N THR A 519 -4.22 -7.21 25.18
CA THR A 519 -4.74 -7.65 26.49
C THR A 519 -5.97 -8.55 26.34
N PHE A 520 -6.90 -8.20 25.45
CA PHE A 520 -8.19 -8.90 25.31
C PHE A 520 -8.23 -9.94 24.19
N LEU A 521 -7.54 -9.71 23.06
CA LEU A 521 -7.61 -10.56 21.87
C LEU A 521 -6.67 -11.75 21.94
N LYS A 522 -7.09 -12.86 21.31
CA LYS A 522 -6.27 -14.06 21.12
C LYS A 522 -5.30 -13.89 19.95
N LYS A 523 -4.27 -14.75 19.87
CA LYS A 523 -3.42 -14.80 18.67
C LYS A 523 -4.31 -15.32 17.52
N ASN A 524 -4.34 -14.63 16.38
CA ASN A 524 -5.21 -14.93 15.24
C ASN A 524 -6.72 -14.91 15.59
N SER A 525 -7.13 -13.93 16.40
CA SER A 525 -8.56 -13.70 16.70
C SER A 525 -9.30 -13.28 15.44
N CYS A 526 -10.45 -13.89 15.15
CA CYS A 526 -11.39 -13.40 14.14
C CYS A 526 -12.31 -12.28 14.66
N TYR A 527 -12.16 -11.90 15.94
CA TYR A 527 -12.93 -10.81 16.55
C TYR A 527 -12.12 -9.52 16.66
N THR A 528 -12.78 -8.39 16.45
CA THR A 528 -12.27 -7.04 16.75
C THR A 528 -12.22 -6.79 18.27
N LEU A 529 -11.47 -5.78 18.69
CA LEU A 529 -11.43 -5.39 20.11
C LEU A 529 -12.82 -4.96 20.59
N LEU A 530 -13.53 -4.16 19.79
CA LEU A 530 -14.86 -3.69 20.12
C LEU A 530 -15.83 -4.86 20.33
N GLU A 531 -15.87 -5.81 19.41
CA GLU A 531 -16.72 -7.00 19.54
C GLU A 531 -16.46 -7.75 20.85
N VAL A 532 -15.19 -7.95 21.21
CA VAL A 532 -14.82 -8.65 22.44
C VAL A 532 -15.27 -7.91 23.71
N LEU A 533 -15.31 -6.58 23.67
CA LEU A 533 -15.75 -5.74 24.78
C LEU A 533 -17.27 -5.59 24.82
N CYS A 534 -17.94 -5.63 23.67
CA CYS A 534 -19.40 -5.53 23.53
C CYS A 534 -20.14 -6.80 24.01
N PRO A 535 -21.31 -6.64 24.66
CA PRO A 535 -22.22 -7.74 24.94
C PRO A 535 -22.64 -8.50 23.68
N CYS A 536 -22.74 -9.83 23.78
CA CYS A 536 -23.21 -10.72 22.71
C CYS A 536 -24.75 -10.70 22.61
N ALA A 537 -25.31 -9.60 22.09
CA ALA A 537 -26.76 -9.41 22.03
C ALA A 537 -27.49 -10.43 21.12
N ASP A 538 -26.76 -11.09 20.22
CA ASP A 538 -27.21 -12.13 19.29
C ASP A 538 -27.20 -13.55 19.89
N ALA A 539 -26.81 -13.72 21.16
CA ALA A 539 -26.66 -15.03 21.81
C ALA A 539 -27.91 -15.93 21.74
N GLY A 540 -29.10 -15.33 21.60
CA GLY A 540 -30.40 -16.00 21.47
C GLY A 540 -30.90 -16.25 20.04
N SER A 541 -30.14 -15.90 18.99
CA SER A 541 -30.54 -16.08 17.60
C SER A 541 -30.78 -17.56 17.23
N ASP A 542 -31.84 -17.83 16.44
CA ASP A 542 -32.26 -19.16 15.96
C ASP A 542 -31.30 -19.83 14.94
N SER A 543 -30.16 -19.19 14.66
CA SER A 543 -29.16 -19.71 13.74
C SER A 543 -28.52 -21.02 14.22
N THR A 544 -28.40 -22.00 13.31
CA THR A 544 -27.83 -23.31 13.66
C THR A 544 -26.37 -23.17 14.13
N LYS A 545 -25.94 -24.04 15.04
CA LYS A 545 -24.58 -24.06 15.61
C LYS A 545 -23.48 -24.11 14.53
N ARG A 546 -23.76 -24.83 13.43
CA ARG A 546 -22.86 -24.95 12.27
C ARG A 546 -22.84 -23.69 11.42
N SER A 547 -23.98 -23.07 11.16
CA SER A 547 -24.04 -21.78 10.44
C SER A 547 -23.24 -20.70 11.18
N ARG A 548 -23.43 -20.54 12.49
CA ARG A 548 -22.66 -19.59 13.33
C ARG A 548 -21.16 -19.85 13.38
N TRP A 549 -20.74 -21.10 13.13
CA TRP A 549 -19.34 -21.48 13.10
C TRP A 549 -18.74 -21.24 11.70
N MET A 550 -19.45 -21.59 10.63
CA MET A 550 -19.03 -21.38 9.23
C MET A 550 -19.01 -19.89 8.85
N GLU A 551 -20.00 -19.10 9.28
CA GLU A 551 -20.07 -17.65 9.02
C GLU A 551 -18.89 -16.90 9.67
N LYS A 552 -18.32 -17.47 10.76
CA LYS A 552 -17.16 -16.94 11.49
C LYS A 552 -15.79 -17.44 10.99
N GLU A 553 -15.73 -18.59 10.31
CA GLU A 553 -14.50 -19.04 9.62
C GLU A 553 -14.31 -18.37 8.25
N LEU A 554 -15.40 -17.97 7.59
CA LEU A 554 -15.37 -17.34 6.26
C LEU A 554 -15.06 -15.84 6.26
N GLY A 555 -14.88 -15.20 7.42
CA GLY A 555 -14.55 -13.77 7.51
C GLY A 555 -15.62 -12.84 6.91
N LEU A 556 -16.86 -13.31 6.73
CA LEU A 556 -17.97 -12.51 6.21
C LEU A 556 -18.44 -11.53 7.29
N TYR A 557 -17.78 -10.38 7.31
CA TYR A 557 -17.96 -9.33 8.32
C TYR A 557 -19.29 -8.58 8.15
N LYS A 558 -20.04 -8.44 9.25
CA LYS A 558 -21.08 -7.41 9.42
C LYS A 558 -20.46 -6.29 10.24
N SER A 559 -20.65 -5.04 9.83
CA SER A 559 -20.02 -3.90 10.51
C SER A 559 -20.45 -3.77 11.98
N ASP A 560 -19.52 -3.35 12.83
CA ASP A 560 -19.67 -3.22 14.29
C ASP A 560 -20.95 -2.46 14.74
N THR A 561 -21.45 -1.59 13.88
CA THR A 561 -22.69 -0.79 14.01
C THR A 561 -23.97 -1.62 13.93
N GLU A 562 -23.99 -2.74 13.18
CA GLU A 562 -25.20 -3.55 12.97
C GLU A 562 -25.55 -4.46 14.16
N LEU A 563 -24.58 -4.85 15.00
CA LEU A 563 -24.77 -5.79 16.12
C LEU A 563 -25.43 -5.14 17.35
N LEU A 564 -25.12 -3.87 17.61
CA LEU A 564 -25.77 -3.06 18.66
C LEU A 564 -26.85 -2.13 18.09
N GLY A 565 -27.03 -2.10 16.76
CA GLY A 565 -28.02 -1.24 16.08
C GLY A 565 -27.66 0.25 16.14
N LEU A 566 -26.39 0.57 16.36
CA LEU A 566 -25.90 1.95 16.42
C LEU A 566 -25.61 2.44 15.00
N SER A 567 -25.97 3.66 14.68
CA SER A 567 -25.51 4.35 13.47
C SER A 567 -24.13 5.00 13.71
N ALA A 568 -23.46 5.42 12.64
CA ALA A 568 -22.24 6.23 12.75
C ALA A 568 -22.48 7.56 13.49
N GLN A 569 -23.73 8.03 13.55
CA GLN A 569 -24.10 9.21 14.31
C GLN A 569 -24.27 8.91 15.81
N ASP A 570 -24.76 7.72 16.16
CA ASP A 570 -24.94 7.33 17.56
C ASP A 570 -23.60 7.05 18.26
N LEU A 571 -22.57 6.61 17.52
CA LEU A 571 -21.20 6.48 18.05
C LEU A 571 -20.58 7.83 18.46
N ARG A 572 -21.10 8.94 17.92
CA ARG A 572 -20.67 10.29 18.29
C ARG A 572 -21.33 10.79 19.57
N ASP A 573 -22.34 10.11 20.12
CA ASP A 573 -22.95 10.46 21.41
C ASP A 573 -22.60 9.42 22.49
N PRO A 574 -21.83 9.78 23.53
CA PRO A 574 -21.51 8.86 24.62
C PRO A 574 -22.75 8.27 25.30
N GLY A 575 -23.84 9.04 25.38
CA GLY A 575 -25.09 8.62 26.00
C GLY A 575 -25.74 7.45 25.26
N SER A 576 -25.83 7.56 23.93
CA SER A 576 -26.37 6.55 23.04
C SER A 576 -25.57 5.24 23.10
N VAL A 577 -24.24 5.32 23.13
CA VAL A 577 -23.37 4.14 23.28
C VAL A 577 -23.65 3.44 24.62
N ILE A 578 -23.64 4.18 25.74
CA ILE A 578 -23.88 3.59 27.07
C ILE A 578 -25.26 2.91 27.16
N VAL A 579 -26.30 3.52 26.58
CA VAL A 579 -27.66 2.93 26.55
C VAL A 579 -27.67 1.62 25.76
N ALA A 580 -27.11 1.62 24.54
CA ALA A 580 -27.05 0.42 23.71
C ALA A 580 -26.26 -0.72 24.38
N PHE A 581 -25.19 -0.40 25.10
CA PHE A 581 -24.43 -1.39 25.88
C PHE A 581 -25.26 -2.00 27.02
N LYS A 582 -26.00 -1.18 27.78
CA LYS A 582 -26.86 -1.67 28.88
C LYS A 582 -28.00 -2.54 28.36
N GLU A 583 -28.64 -2.15 27.26
CA GLU A 583 -29.66 -2.97 26.60
C GLU A 583 -29.06 -4.26 26.03
N GLY A 584 -27.90 -4.18 25.40
CA GLY A 584 -27.15 -5.32 24.89
C GLY A 584 -26.77 -6.32 25.99
N GLU A 585 -26.38 -5.84 27.18
CA GLU A 585 -26.12 -6.70 28.35
C GLU A 585 -27.36 -7.51 28.73
N GLN A 586 -28.53 -6.87 28.79
CA GLN A 586 -29.76 -7.54 29.16
C GLN A 586 -30.17 -8.58 28.11
N LYS A 587 -30.05 -8.24 26.82
CA LYS A 587 -30.29 -9.16 25.69
C LYS A 587 -29.34 -10.36 25.71
N GLU A 588 -28.04 -10.12 25.94
CA GLU A 588 -27.05 -11.19 26.08
C GLU A 588 -27.43 -12.15 27.22
N LYS A 589 -27.79 -11.61 28.39
CA LYS A 589 -28.17 -12.40 29.56
C LYS A 589 -29.40 -13.26 29.27
N GLU A 590 -30.44 -12.69 28.69
CA GLU A 590 -31.66 -13.41 28.32
C GLU A 590 -31.38 -14.47 27.26
N GLY A 591 -30.60 -14.13 26.22
CA GLY A 591 -30.18 -15.05 25.16
C GLY A 591 -29.38 -16.23 25.68
N ILE A 592 -28.41 -16.01 26.58
CA ILE A 592 -27.62 -17.08 27.20
C ILE A 592 -28.48 -17.97 28.10
N LEU A 593 -29.42 -17.39 28.87
CA LEU A 593 -30.35 -18.18 29.70
C LEU A 593 -31.26 -19.06 28.82
N GLN A 594 -31.76 -18.52 27.72
CA GLN A 594 -32.56 -19.28 26.76
C GLN A 594 -31.73 -20.39 26.10
N LEU A 595 -30.51 -20.07 25.67
CA LEU A 595 -29.57 -21.04 25.07
C LEU A 595 -29.26 -22.19 26.05
N ARG A 596 -29.08 -21.90 27.34
CA ARG A 596 -28.89 -22.90 28.39
C ARG A 596 -30.09 -23.83 28.55
N ARG A 597 -31.31 -23.29 28.55
CA ARG A 597 -32.54 -24.11 28.61
C ARG A 597 -32.63 -25.04 27.41
N THR A 598 -32.42 -24.51 26.20
CA THR A 598 -32.45 -25.29 24.95
C THR A 598 -31.37 -26.38 24.94
N ASN A 599 -30.15 -26.08 25.40
CA ASN A 599 -29.07 -27.06 25.43
C ASN A 599 -29.24 -28.09 26.54
N SER A 600 -29.78 -27.72 27.70
CA SER A 600 -30.05 -28.63 28.81
C SER A 600 -31.23 -29.58 28.55
N ALA A 601 -32.16 -29.18 27.67
CA ALA A 601 -33.25 -30.06 27.21
C ALA A 601 -32.75 -31.16 26.25
N LYS A 602 -31.52 -31.07 25.73
CA LYS A 602 -30.92 -32.12 24.89
C LYS A 602 -30.53 -33.32 25.77
N PRO A 603 -30.72 -34.56 25.30
CA PRO A 603 -30.33 -35.75 26.06
C PRO A 603 -28.83 -35.75 26.35
N SER A 604 -28.47 -36.06 27.61
CA SER A 604 -27.07 -36.12 28.03
C SER A 604 -26.37 -37.30 27.35
N PRO A 605 -25.17 -37.10 26.77
CA PRO A 605 -24.39 -38.16 26.13
C PRO A 605 -23.88 -39.24 27.12
N LEU A 606 -24.03 -39.00 28.43
CA LEU A 606 -23.71 -39.94 29.52
C LEU A 606 -24.93 -40.73 30.01
N ALA A 607 -26.15 -40.34 29.62
CA ALA A 607 -27.38 -40.97 30.07
C ALA A 607 -28.09 -41.69 28.91
N SER A 608 -27.85 -43.01 28.83
CA SER A 608 -28.69 -44.04 28.18
C SER A 608 -28.30 -44.52 26.78
N LEU A 609 -28.08 -45.84 26.71
CA LEU A 609 -27.88 -46.72 25.54
C LEU A 609 -29.20 -47.10 24.83
N THR A 610 -30.32 -46.44 25.12
CA THR A 610 -31.64 -46.89 24.64
C THR A 610 -32.54 -45.70 24.35
N THR A 611 -32.64 -45.34 23.06
CA THR A 611 -33.87 -45.19 22.25
C THR A 611 -33.62 -44.18 21.13
N ASN A 612 -33.98 -44.59 19.90
CA ASN A 612 -33.96 -43.77 18.70
C ASN A 612 -35.02 -42.65 18.80
N SER A 613 -34.59 -41.41 19.03
CA SER A 613 -35.41 -40.24 18.70
C SER A 613 -34.53 -39.06 18.27
N SER A 614 -34.76 -38.61 17.03
CA SER A 614 -34.36 -37.33 16.42
C SER A 614 -32.99 -36.76 16.81
N THR A 615 -32.03 -36.95 15.91
CA THR A 615 -30.67 -36.41 15.89
C THR A 615 -30.64 -34.88 15.94
N ALA A 616 -30.68 -34.28 17.14
CA ALA A 616 -30.21 -32.91 17.32
C ALA A 616 -28.68 -32.94 17.26
N SER A 617 -28.06 -32.32 16.25
CA SER A 617 -26.59 -32.27 16.15
C SER A 617 -26.00 -31.53 17.35
N ILE A 618 -25.24 -32.22 18.19
CA ILE A 618 -24.77 -31.64 19.46
C ILE A 618 -23.37 -31.04 19.34
N CYS A 619 -22.44 -31.65 18.60
CA CYS A 619 -21.08 -31.10 18.39
C CYS A 619 -20.95 -30.27 17.09
N VAL A 620 -19.88 -29.47 16.97
CA VAL A 620 -19.54 -28.66 15.75
C VAL A 620 -19.38 -29.51 14.49
N CYS A 621 -18.98 -30.78 14.62
CA CYS A 621 -18.90 -31.73 13.50
C CYS A 621 -20.26 -32.29 13.06
N GLY A 622 -21.36 -31.87 13.68
CA GLY A 622 -22.72 -32.34 13.38
C GLY A 622 -23.12 -33.64 14.08
N GLN A 623 -22.20 -34.27 14.82
CA GLN A 623 -22.41 -35.58 15.46
C GLN A 623 -22.59 -35.49 16.98
N VAL A 624 -23.17 -36.52 17.59
CA VAL A 624 -23.36 -36.64 19.04
C VAL A 624 -22.05 -37.09 19.71
N PRO A 625 -21.51 -36.36 20.71
CA PRO A 625 -20.44 -36.86 21.57
C PRO A 625 -20.89 -38.11 22.33
N ALA A 626 -20.11 -39.19 22.35
CA ALA A 626 -20.42 -40.39 23.12
C ALA A 626 -19.18 -40.84 23.92
N GLY A 627 -19.38 -41.24 25.19
CA GLY A 627 -18.35 -41.78 26.07
C GLY A 627 -17.47 -40.75 26.81
N VAL A 628 -16.37 -41.22 27.40
CA VAL A 628 -15.46 -40.54 28.36
C VAL A 628 -14.69 -39.32 27.79
N GLY A 629 -14.97 -38.92 26.54
CA GLY A 629 -14.33 -37.78 25.86
C GLY A 629 -15.27 -36.62 25.48
N ALA A 630 -16.50 -36.62 26.02
CA ALA A 630 -17.47 -35.55 25.83
C ALA A 630 -17.21 -34.39 26.81
N LEU A 631 -17.10 -33.18 26.28
CA LEU A 631 -16.89 -31.95 27.06
C LEU A 631 -18.15 -31.09 27.02
N GLN A 632 -18.62 -30.64 28.17
CA GLN A 632 -19.73 -29.70 28.29
C GLN A 632 -19.20 -28.29 28.50
N CYS A 633 -19.67 -27.33 27.70
CA CYS A 633 -19.29 -25.92 27.86
C CYS A 633 -19.94 -25.32 29.12
N ASP A 634 -19.15 -24.73 30.01
CA ASP A 634 -19.65 -24.10 31.25
C ASP A 634 -20.55 -22.87 30.99
N LEU A 635 -20.41 -22.20 29.84
CA LEU A 635 -21.22 -21.02 29.52
C LEU A 635 -22.55 -21.40 28.87
N CYS A 636 -22.54 -22.09 27.74
CA CYS A 636 -23.77 -22.42 26.99
C CYS A 636 -24.38 -23.78 27.35
N GLN A 637 -23.70 -24.62 28.16
CA GLN A 637 -24.12 -25.97 28.55
C GLN A 637 -24.26 -26.99 27.41
N ASP A 638 -23.74 -26.67 26.22
CA ASP A 638 -23.76 -27.58 25.07
C ASP A 638 -22.58 -28.56 25.07
N TRP A 639 -22.72 -29.68 24.35
CA TRP A 639 -21.71 -30.75 24.34
C TRP A 639 -20.82 -30.74 23.09
N PHE A 640 -19.56 -31.14 23.27
CA PHE A 640 -18.53 -31.16 22.24
C PHE A 640 -17.64 -32.40 22.39
N HIS A 641 -17.08 -32.90 21.28
CA HIS A 641 -16.02 -33.91 21.34
C HIS A 641 -14.70 -33.22 21.72
N GLY A 642 -13.92 -33.80 22.64
CA GLY A 642 -12.59 -33.28 23.01
C GLY A 642 -11.60 -33.18 21.84
N ARG A 643 -11.78 -33.96 20.76
CA ARG A 643 -10.98 -33.86 19.52
C ARG A 643 -11.43 -32.77 18.54
N CYS A 644 -12.65 -32.26 18.70
CA CYS A 644 -13.22 -31.23 17.81
C CYS A 644 -13.03 -29.81 18.36
N VAL A 645 -12.47 -29.67 19.57
CA VAL A 645 -12.30 -28.39 20.27
C VAL A 645 -10.98 -28.43 21.05
N THR A 646 -10.32 -27.29 21.20
CA THR A 646 -9.10 -27.19 21.99
C THR A 646 -9.40 -27.40 23.47
N VAL A 647 -8.74 -28.37 24.11
CA VAL A 647 -8.93 -28.73 25.52
C VAL A 647 -7.86 -28.04 26.39
N PRO A 648 -8.23 -27.46 27.56
CA PRO A 648 -7.26 -26.95 28.53
C PRO A 648 -6.22 -28.01 28.95
N ARG A 649 -4.96 -27.61 29.13
CA ARG A 649 -3.81 -28.53 29.30
C ARG A 649 -3.94 -29.46 30.52
N LEU A 650 -4.62 -29.03 31.59
CA LEU A 650 -4.83 -29.84 32.80
C LEU A 650 -5.79 -31.03 32.60
N LEU A 651 -6.69 -30.98 31.62
CA LEU A 651 -7.60 -32.08 31.29
C LEU A 651 -6.96 -33.12 30.34
N SER A 652 -5.77 -32.85 29.82
CA SER A 652 -5.04 -33.72 28.89
C SER A 652 -4.11 -34.73 29.60
N SER A 653 -3.92 -34.62 30.92
CA SER A 653 -3.03 -35.52 31.67
C SER A 653 -3.80 -36.71 32.24
N GLN A 654 -4.07 -37.72 31.40
CA GLN A 654 -4.35 -39.06 31.89
C GLN A 654 -3.01 -39.72 32.28
N ARG A 655 -2.59 -39.54 33.53
CA ARG A 655 -1.70 -40.53 34.18
C ARG A 655 -2.56 -41.46 35.02
N SER A 656 -2.54 -42.73 34.63
CA SER A 656 -3.08 -43.86 35.36
C SER A 656 -2.34 -44.06 36.68
N SER A 657 -2.85 -43.52 37.78
CA SER A 657 -2.63 -44.11 39.11
C SER A 657 -3.83 -43.85 40.00
N LEU A 658 -4.54 -44.93 40.36
CA LEU A 658 -5.55 -44.97 41.40
C LEU A 658 -4.87 -44.80 42.77
N THR A 659 -4.46 -43.59 43.12
CA THR A 659 -4.21 -43.14 44.50
C THR A 659 -3.86 -41.65 44.47
N SER A 660 -4.46 -40.88 45.38
CA SER A 660 -4.25 -39.44 45.63
C SER A 660 -4.66 -38.46 44.53
N SER A 661 -5.90 -37.98 44.59
CA SER A 661 -6.30 -36.71 43.96
C SER A 661 -5.50 -35.56 44.58
N PRO A 662 -4.75 -34.74 43.82
CA PRO A 662 -4.20 -33.50 44.34
C PRO A 662 -5.37 -32.54 44.59
N LEU A 663 -5.33 -31.85 45.74
CA LEU A 663 -6.27 -30.79 46.11
C LEU A 663 -6.18 -29.64 45.09
N LEU A 664 -6.98 -29.70 44.04
CA LEU A 664 -7.10 -28.62 43.06
C LEU A 664 -7.66 -27.37 43.74
N ALA A 665 -6.88 -26.30 43.73
CA ALA A 665 -7.29 -25.01 44.24
C ALA A 665 -8.35 -24.42 43.29
N TRP A 666 -9.52 -24.08 43.84
CA TRP A 666 -10.70 -23.52 43.17
C TRP A 666 -10.49 -22.20 42.38
N TRP A 667 -9.27 -21.64 42.39
CA TRP A 667 -8.87 -20.45 41.62
C TRP A 667 -8.02 -20.73 40.37
N GLU A 668 -7.76 -22.00 40.03
CA GLU A 668 -7.10 -22.36 38.76
C GLU A 668 -8.12 -22.47 37.61
N TRP A 669 -8.12 -21.45 36.74
CA TRP A 669 -9.06 -21.30 35.62
C TRP A 669 -8.97 -22.38 34.52
N ASP A 670 -7.92 -23.20 34.54
CA ASP A 670 -7.71 -24.32 33.60
C ASP A 670 -8.61 -25.55 33.88
N THR A 671 -9.55 -25.43 34.83
CA THR A 671 -10.49 -26.50 35.22
C THR A 671 -11.85 -26.44 34.52
N LYS A 672 -12.18 -25.34 33.81
CA LYS A 672 -13.49 -25.12 33.17
C LYS A 672 -13.38 -25.03 31.65
N PHE A 673 -14.25 -25.74 30.92
CA PHE A 673 -14.23 -25.78 29.47
C PHE A 673 -15.20 -24.76 28.89
N LEU A 674 -14.69 -23.83 28.07
CA LEU A 674 -15.50 -22.94 27.24
C LEU A 674 -15.34 -23.30 25.78
N CYS A 675 -16.44 -23.48 25.08
CA CYS A 675 -16.39 -23.77 23.65
C CYS A 675 -15.86 -22.58 22.84
N PRO A 676 -15.35 -22.79 21.61
CA PRO A 676 -14.80 -21.72 20.76
C PRO A 676 -15.77 -20.55 20.52
N LEU A 677 -17.08 -20.81 20.47
CA LEU A 677 -18.11 -19.78 20.32
C LEU A 677 -18.30 -18.93 21.59
N CYS A 678 -18.12 -19.52 22.77
CA CYS A 678 -18.24 -18.84 24.06
C CYS A 678 -16.93 -18.19 24.54
N MET A 679 -15.80 -18.61 23.99
CA MET A 679 -14.47 -18.14 24.37
C MET A 679 -14.00 -17.02 23.42
N ARG A 680 -14.58 -15.82 23.54
CA ARG A 680 -14.30 -14.67 22.65
C ARG A 680 -12.98 -13.93 22.98
N SER A 681 -12.54 -13.96 24.24
CA SER A 681 -11.40 -13.15 24.73
C SER A 681 -10.43 -13.94 25.61
N ARG A 682 -9.29 -13.33 25.95
CA ARG A 682 -8.29 -13.85 26.91
C ARG A 682 -8.64 -13.61 28.39
N ARG A 683 -9.73 -12.89 28.69
CA ARG A 683 -10.22 -12.59 30.05
C ARG A 683 -9.11 -12.14 31.04
N PRO A 684 -8.60 -10.90 30.90
CA PRO A 684 -7.56 -10.36 31.78
C PRO A 684 -8.06 -10.15 33.22
N ARG A 685 -7.12 -9.99 34.16
CA ARG A 685 -7.43 -9.65 35.56
C ARG A 685 -7.96 -8.22 35.66
N LEU A 686 -8.82 -7.96 36.64
CA LEU A 686 -9.43 -6.63 36.86
C LEU A 686 -8.37 -5.54 37.05
N GLU A 687 -7.27 -5.82 37.75
CA GLU A 687 -6.14 -4.89 37.93
C GLU A 687 -5.54 -4.42 36.59
N THR A 688 -5.38 -5.34 35.64
CA THR A 688 -4.88 -5.02 34.28
C THR A 688 -5.88 -4.14 33.52
N ILE A 689 -7.18 -4.40 33.70
CA ILE A 689 -8.25 -3.60 33.09
C ILE A 689 -8.27 -2.18 33.68
N LEU A 690 -8.15 -2.04 35.01
CA LEU A 690 -8.11 -0.74 35.67
C LEU A 690 -6.91 0.10 35.20
N ALA A 691 -5.75 -0.51 34.96
CA ALA A 691 -4.60 0.20 34.39
C ALA A 691 -4.89 0.75 32.98
N LEU A 692 -5.63 0.01 32.14
CA LEU A 692 -6.06 0.50 30.82
C LEU A 692 -7.05 1.66 30.93
N LEU A 693 -7.97 1.64 31.91
CA LEU A 693 -8.91 2.74 32.15
C LEU A 693 -8.22 4.01 32.65
N VAL A 694 -7.23 3.89 33.54
CA VAL A 694 -6.42 5.05 33.97
C VAL A 694 -5.64 5.64 32.79
N ALA A 695 -5.12 4.80 31.90
CA ALA A 695 -4.48 5.26 30.68
C ALA A 695 -5.47 5.95 29.72
N LEU A 696 -6.70 5.43 29.61
CA LEU A 696 -7.77 6.00 28.78
C LEU A 696 -8.17 7.41 29.26
N GLN A 697 -8.26 7.63 30.57
CA GLN A 697 -8.61 8.95 31.16
C GLN A 697 -7.62 10.07 30.80
N ARG A 698 -6.41 9.73 30.36
CA ARG A 698 -5.38 10.71 29.95
C ARG A 698 -5.45 11.06 28.47
N LEU A 699 -6.31 10.40 27.71
CA LEU A 699 -6.43 10.63 26.28
C LEU A 699 -7.47 11.73 26.00
N PRO A 700 -7.11 12.81 25.28
CA PRO A 700 -8.05 13.86 24.89
C PRO A 700 -8.86 13.47 23.64
N VAL A 701 -9.26 12.20 23.53
CA VAL A 701 -9.97 11.63 22.38
C VAL A 701 -10.88 10.51 22.87
N ARG A 702 -12.05 10.36 22.24
CA ARG A 702 -12.95 9.25 22.51
C ARG A 702 -12.71 8.10 21.56
N LEU A 703 -12.78 6.90 22.13
CA LEU A 703 -12.74 5.64 21.40
C LEU A 703 -13.98 4.83 21.80
N PRO A 704 -14.72 4.25 20.83
CA PRO A 704 -15.84 3.38 21.14
C PRO A 704 -15.41 2.17 21.98
N GLU A 705 -14.20 1.64 21.78
CA GLU A 705 -13.65 0.56 22.62
C GLU A 705 -13.36 1.03 24.06
N GLY A 706 -13.09 2.32 24.25
CA GLY A 706 -12.90 2.91 25.57
C GLY A 706 -14.21 2.94 26.38
N GLU A 707 -15.28 3.40 25.76
CA GLU A 707 -16.63 3.43 26.34
C GLU A 707 -17.14 2.00 26.62
N ALA A 708 -16.88 1.08 25.69
CA ALA A 708 -17.15 -0.34 25.86
C ALA A 708 -16.43 -0.94 27.09
N LEU A 709 -15.14 -0.60 27.25
CA LEU A 709 -14.33 -1.05 28.37
C LEU A 709 -14.82 -0.52 29.72
N GLN A 710 -15.27 0.73 29.75
CA GLN A 710 -15.88 1.34 30.94
C GLN A 710 -17.15 0.58 31.34
N CYS A 711 -18.08 0.39 30.39
CA CYS A 711 -19.32 -0.37 30.62
C CYS A 711 -19.04 -1.80 31.11
N LEU A 712 -18.08 -2.50 30.48
CA LEU A 712 -17.67 -3.84 30.88
C LEU A 712 -17.11 -3.87 32.31
N THR A 713 -16.34 -2.85 32.69
CA THR A 713 -15.73 -2.76 34.01
C THR A 713 -16.77 -2.45 35.08
N GLU A 714 -17.70 -1.54 34.84
CA GLU A 714 -18.84 -1.28 35.71
C GLU A 714 -19.66 -2.55 35.96
N ARG A 715 -19.96 -3.31 34.90
CA ARG A 715 -20.63 -4.60 34.97
C ARG A 715 -19.87 -5.59 35.86
N ALA A 716 -18.56 -5.71 35.68
CA ALA A 716 -17.72 -6.60 36.48
C ALA A 716 -17.67 -6.21 37.96
N ILE A 717 -17.52 -4.91 38.26
CA ILE A 717 -17.52 -4.38 39.64
C ILE A 717 -18.89 -4.60 40.29
N SER A 718 -19.98 -4.31 39.59
CA SER A 718 -21.35 -4.53 40.05
C SER A 718 -21.62 -6.00 40.36
N TRP A 719 -21.16 -6.92 39.50
CA TRP A 719 -21.23 -8.35 39.78
C TRP A 719 -20.40 -8.75 41.00
N GLN A 720 -19.17 -8.23 41.13
CA GLN A 720 -18.31 -8.51 42.28
C GLN A 720 -18.95 -8.05 43.60
N GLY A 721 -19.59 -6.88 43.60
CA GLY A 721 -20.37 -6.37 44.74
C GLY A 721 -21.50 -7.31 45.14
N ARG A 722 -22.34 -7.72 44.19
CA ARG A 722 -23.43 -8.68 44.44
C ARG A 722 -22.92 -10.04 44.92
N ALA A 723 -21.85 -10.56 44.32
CA ALA A 723 -21.26 -11.83 44.71
C ALA A 723 -20.73 -11.79 46.15
N ARG A 724 -20.05 -10.70 46.54
CA ARG A 724 -19.62 -10.49 47.94
C ARG A 724 -20.80 -10.46 48.90
N GLN A 725 -21.89 -9.77 48.54
CA GLN A 725 -23.10 -9.71 49.37
C GLN A 725 -23.73 -11.10 49.57
N VAL A 726 -23.81 -11.92 48.52
CA VAL A 726 -24.34 -13.29 48.61
C VAL A 726 -23.43 -14.19 49.43
N LEU A 727 -22.11 -14.10 49.24
CA LEU A 727 -21.12 -14.86 50.02
C LEU A 727 -21.11 -14.47 51.49
N ALA A 728 -21.45 -13.22 51.81
CA ALA A 728 -21.59 -12.72 53.17
C ALA A 728 -22.97 -13.04 53.80
N SER A 729 -23.88 -13.72 53.07
CA SER A 729 -25.16 -14.12 53.63
C SER A 729 -24.99 -15.21 54.68
N GLU A 730 -25.83 -15.21 55.71
CA GLU A 730 -25.73 -16.15 56.83
C GLU A 730 -25.88 -17.61 56.37
N GLU A 731 -26.79 -17.88 55.43
CA GLU A 731 -27.02 -19.22 54.88
C GLU A 731 -25.77 -19.79 54.21
N VAL A 732 -25.11 -18.99 53.35
CA VAL A 732 -23.91 -19.42 52.62
C VAL A 732 -22.72 -19.53 53.57
N THR A 733 -22.57 -18.60 54.50
CA THR A 733 -21.49 -18.61 55.49
C THR A 733 -21.58 -19.85 56.39
N ALA A 734 -22.79 -20.20 56.84
CA ALA A 734 -23.03 -21.40 57.63
C ALA A 734 -22.71 -22.69 56.86
N LEU A 735 -23.10 -22.78 55.58
CA LEU A 735 -22.79 -23.93 54.72
C LEU A 735 -21.29 -24.06 54.43
N LEU A 736 -20.59 -22.94 54.20
CA LEU A 736 -19.14 -22.92 54.02
C LEU A 736 -18.41 -23.36 55.29
N GLY A 737 -18.88 -22.96 56.47
CA GLY A 737 -18.38 -23.43 57.76
C GLY A 737 -18.50 -24.95 57.89
N ARG A 738 -19.68 -25.51 57.62
CA ARG A 738 -19.90 -26.97 57.64
C ARG A 738 -19.03 -27.71 56.63
N LEU A 739 -18.83 -27.16 55.44
CA LEU A 739 -17.96 -27.73 54.41
C LEU A 739 -16.48 -27.73 54.86
N ALA A 740 -16.04 -26.68 55.53
CA ALA A 740 -14.69 -26.59 56.09
C ALA A 740 -14.47 -27.63 57.20
N GLU A 741 -15.45 -27.82 58.09
CA GLU A 741 -15.42 -28.88 59.11
C GLU A 741 -15.37 -30.28 58.48
N LEU A 742 -16.17 -30.55 57.44
CA LEU A 742 -16.16 -31.81 56.70
C LEU A 742 -14.81 -32.07 56.03
N ARG A 743 -14.19 -31.04 55.45
CA ARG A 743 -12.84 -31.13 54.88
C ARG A 743 -11.78 -31.43 55.94
N GLN A 744 -11.87 -30.80 57.12
CA GLN A 744 -10.95 -31.10 58.23
C GLN A 744 -11.12 -32.53 58.74
N ARG A 745 -12.36 -33.05 58.83
CA ARG A 745 -12.62 -34.45 59.21
C ARG A 745 -12.05 -35.45 58.20
N LEU A 746 -12.26 -35.23 56.91
CA LEU A 746 -11.71 -36.07 55.84
C LEU A 746 -10.17 -36.03 55.77
N GLN A 747 -9.55 -34.90 56.13
CA GLN A 747 -8.10 -34.78 56.26
C GLN A 747 -7.56 -35.43 57.55
N ALA A 748 -8.37 -35.52 58.61
CA ALA A 748 -8.02 -36.22 59.84
C ALA A 748 -8.13 -37.75 59.69
N GLU A 749 -9.12 -38.24 58.95
CA GLU A 749 -9.35 -39.67 58.66
C GLU A 749 -8.35 -40.27 57.64
N SER A 750 -7.55 -39.44 56.96
CA SER A 750 -6.56 -39.89 55.95
C SER A 750 -5.12 -40.02 56.47
N LYS A 751 -4.88 -39.89 57.78
CA LYS A 751 -3.58 -40.25 58.39
C LYS A 751 -3.60 -41.72 58.84
N PRO A 752 -2.70 -42.60 58.36
CA PRO A 752 -2.56 -43.94 58.90
C PRO A 752 -1.97 -43.87 60.31
N GLU A 753 -2.50 -44.70 61.21
CA GLU A 753 -1.86 -45.01 62.49
C GLU A 753 -0.52 -45.71 62.24
N GLU A 754 0.58 -45.07 62.62
CA GLU A 754 1.80 -45.79 63.02
C GLU A 754 2.15 -45.36 64.44
N SER A 755 2.10 -46.33 65.33
CA SER A 755 2.51 -46.19 66.72
C SER A 755 3.78 -47.01 66.95
N LEU A 756 4.69 -46.40 67.71
CA LEU A 756 5.68 -46.97 68.62
C LEU A 756 7.13 -47.27 68.13
N ALA A 757 8.03 -46.56 68.82
CA ALA A 757 9.31 -46.97 69.39
C ALA A 757 10.58 -46.91 68.51
N TYR A 758 11.46 -45.94 68.79
CA TYR A 758 12.69 -46.22 69.56
C TYR A 758 13.34 -44.93 70.08
N SER A 759 13.80 -44.98 71.34
CA SER A 759 14.56 -43.95 72.03
C SER A 759 16.06 -44.04 71.69
N SER A 760 16.76 -42.90 71.83
CA SER A 760 18.12 -42.76 72.40
C SER A 760 19.18 -42.06 71.54
N ASP A 761 19.76 -41.04 72.18
CA ASP A 761 21.15 -40.54 72.16
C ASP A 761 21.78 -39.84 70.94
N GLY A 762 22.14 -38.57 71.18
CA GLY A 762 23.54 -38.16 71.40
C GLY A 762 24.45 -38.04 70.17
N GLY A 763 25.01 -36.85 69.92
CA GLY A 763 26.16 -36.73 69.02
C GLY A 763 26.45 -35.33 68.51
N ASP A 764 27.49 -34.75 69.08
CA ASP A 764 28.12 -33.46 68.81
C ASP A 764 28.94 -33.42 67.49
N GLY A 765 29.33 -32.22 67.04
CA GLY A 765 30.43 -32.00 66.07
C GLY A 765 30.01 -31.54 64.66
N THR A 766 29.95 -30.23 64.37
CA THR A 766 31.04 -29.35 63.88
C THR A 766 31.67 -29.74 62.54
N GLY A 767 31.67 -28.79 61.58
CA GLY A 767 32.41 -28.95 60.33
C GLY A 767 32.14 -27.90 59.23
N ASN A 768 32.68 -26.69 59.43
CA ASN A 768 33.18 -25.75 58.41
C ASN A 768 32.23 -24.89 57.53
N MET A 769 32.09 -23.61 57.94
CA MET A 769 32.63 -22.37 57.31
C MET A 769 32.40 -22.08 55.79
N PRO A 770 32.55 -20.82 55.30
CA PRO A 770 32.07 -19.50 55.76
C PRO A 770 31.35 -18.74 54.59
N LYS A 771 30.47 -17.73 54.77
CA LYS A 771 30.76 -16.29 55.01
C LYS A 771 31.93 -15.77 54.14
N VAL A 772 31.90 -14.63 53.44
CA VAL A 772 31.05 -13.44 53.41
C VAL A 772 31.70 -12.47 52.40
N GLN A 773 31.01 -11.36 52.15
CA GLN A 773 31.51 -10.05 51.70
C GLN A 773 31.59 -9.83 50.18
N GLY A 774 31.12 -8.69 49.68
CA GLY A 774 30.68 -7.49 50.38
C GLY A 774 30.19 -6.47 49.35
N LEU A 775 29.16 -5.69 49.68
CA LEU A 775 29.21 -4.44 50.44
C LEU A 775 29.21 -3.26 49.45
N LEU A 776 28.10 -2.52 49.41
CA LEU A 776 27.96 -1.12 49.90
C LEU A 776 28.11 -0.15 48.69
N GLU A 777 27.43 0.98 48.56
CA GLU A 777 26.77 1.83 49.55
C GLU A 777 25.91 2.91 48.83
N ASN A 778 24.74 3.20 49.39
CA ASN A 778 24.09 4.49 49.71
C ASN A 778 24.00 5.69 48.73
N GLY A 779 22.80 6.31 48.78
CA GLY A 779 22.53 7.76 48.65
C GLY A 779 21.56 8.13 47.52
N ASP A 780 20.24 8.27 47.77
CA ASP A 780 19.51 9.52 48.13
C ASP A 780 19.71 10.66 47.11
N SER A 781 18.74 11.43 46.57
CA SER A 781 17.37 11.77 46.99
C SER A 781 16.70 12.68 45.92
N VAL A 782 15.37 12.53 45.75
CA VAL A 782 14.29 13.55 45.66
C VAL A 782 14.36 14.77 44.70
N THR A 783 13.42 14.87 43.74
CA THR A 783 12.28 15.84 43.64
C THR A 783 11.63 15.81 42.24
N SER A 784 10.29 15.90 42.20
CA SER A 784 9.39 16.14 41.05
C SER A 784 9.67 17.51 40.33
N PRO A 785 9.02 17.89 39.21
CA PRO A 785 7.66 17.57 38.72
C PRO A 785 7.57 16.36 37.77
#